data_AF-A0A415F3R1-F1
#
_entry.id   AF-A0A415F3R1-F1
#
_cell.length_a   1.000
_cell.length_b   1.000
_cell.length_c   1.000
_cell.angle_alpha   90.00
_cell.angle_beta   90.00
_cell.angle_gamma   90.00
#
_symmetry.space_group_name_H-M   'P 1'
#
loop_
_entity.id
_entity.type
_entity.pdbx_description
1 polymer ?
#
loop_
_entity_poly.entity_id
_entity_poly.type
_entity_poly.pdbx_seq_one_letter_code
_entity_poly.pdbx_strand_id
1 'polypeptide(L)'
;MGYQQSEKEIPDADVVVFVKWKEGDQSARIQKAIDFVSARKMDKKTGLRGAVLLDKGVFELSQPLRIQTSGVVLRGTDRNQTVLYKKGVDRGAVVYLESEKQMQMLGEPMKLSAPWKLGERKVTLPAGCKMGDEILIVRPSTKEWIQKMGCADFGAGKDLGYWGWHPGEIDVRWTRSVVSDGKGGLQLDAPLSMSLGQDDAECFVQRIAGNDWRLKNVGVENLTIDSEYDTTNPKDENHAWEGVYINKVKDGWVRMVNFRHLAGSAVVTQRDASRITVEDCISQAPVSEIGGYRRRTFLCMGEQCLFQRCYSEQGMHDFVAGLCAAGPNAFVQCDGYESLGYSGAVGPWCTGLLFDNVNIDGNDIKFCNLGLEGYGIGWNTANSLAYQCTAAGIFADSIPDGSNNHVFACWAQFNGSGDFQQCNNHAKPWSHFASLLEKRLGRDVSAQCRVLERERNNVSNNPTYDVAQKMVEEARKPRITMQMWIADSARFMASVSPVRAMDVDKIKERSKKKADLSHARKPVFAIKEGKIMVADTLLKGARMNTPWWNGRVRYSAFPKIADAVTRFVPGMEGQGTTTRVDSVVAHLRDKHVVLFNQNYGLWYDRRRDDHERVRRRDGDVWAPFYEQPFARSGQGTAWDGLSKYDLTKLNPWYICRIKELAEKGAKNGLLVINQHYFQHNILEAGAHWVDCPWRPVNNINGTVFPEPVPFAGDKRVWMAEYFYNIDNPVMRQLHKQYIMKMLDAFADEPNVIQSIGEEYTGPYHFTKFWLQIVAEWEAKTGKHVWVALSCNKDVQDAILQDPELRKVVDIIHIEQWYYTQKGLYAPEGGKNLAPRQYQRRLRPGKVTYDDVFKSVSEYRQAYPEKAVIYSGASAPENGKAVMDAGGSCPNVK
;
A
#
# COMPACT_ATOMS: atom_id res chain seq x y z
N MET A 1 23.48 0.47 -13.66
CA MET A 1 22.33 0.82 -12.78
C MET A 1 22.33 2.32 -12.56
N GLY A 2 21.27 2.89 -12.00
CA GLY A 2 21.13 4.33 -11.76
C GLY A 2 20.73 5.13 -13.01
N TYR A 3 20.49 6.42 -12.81
CA TYR A 3 20.22 7.41 -13.85
C TYR A 3 21.17 7.26 -15.04
N GLN A 4 20.62 7.04 -16.24
CA GLN A 4 21.38 6.77 -17.47
C GLN A 4 22.52 5.75 -17.27
N GLN A 5 22.24 4.70 -16.49
CA GLN A 5 23.19 3.64 -16.16
C GLN A 5 24.48 4.12 -15.47
N SER A 6 24.48 5.28 -14.80
CA SER A 6 25.68 5.93 -14.27
C SER A 6 26.72 6.29 -15.34
N GLU A 7 26.35 6.32 -16.62
CA GLU A 7 27.25 6.77 -17.69
C GLU A 7 27.37 8.30 -17.71
N LYS A 8 26.30 8.98 -17.28
CA LYS A 8 26.21 10.44 -17.19
C LYS A 8 25.84 10.88 -15.79
N GLU A 9 26.27 12.09 -15.46
CA GLU A 9 25.85 12.78 -14.24
C GLU A 9 24.37 13.17 -14.30
N ILE A 10 23.74 13.29 -13.13
CA ILE A 10 22.39 13.82 -13.01
C ILE A 10 22.42 15.29 -13.47
N PRO A 11 21.58 15.69 -14.44
CA PRO A 11 21.69 16.99 -15.09
C PRO A 11 21.27 18.13 -14.16
N ASP A 12 21.79 19.33 -14.41
CA ASP A 12 21.26 20.56 -13.82
C ASP A 12 20.12 21.11 -14.69
N ALA A 13 18.89 21.02 -14.19
CA ALA A 13 17.74 21.64 -14.83
C ALA A 13 17.69 23.15 -14.56
N ASP A 14 17.55 23.94 -15.63
CA ASP A 14 17.34 25.37 -15.50
C ASP A 14 16.15 25.69 -14.60
N VAL A 15 16.33 26.61 -13.64
CA VAL A 15 15.24 27.09 -12.79
C VAL A 15 14.29 27.93 -13.64
N VAL A 16 13.05 27.45 -13.78
CA VAL A 16 12.03 28.08 -14.63
C VAL A 16 10.97 28.79 -13.80
N VAL A 17 10.56 28.19 -12.68
CA VAL A 17 9.57 28.78 -11.78
C VAL A 17 10.15 28.84 -10.39
N PHE A 18 9.97 29.98 -9.72
CA PHE A 18 10.28 30.15 -8.31
C PHE A 18 8.99 30.26 -7.50
N VAL A 19 8.91 29.50 -6.41
CA VAL A 19 7.80 29.48 -5.48
C VAL A 19 8.29 30.07 -4.16
N LYS A 20 8.09 31.38 -3.97
CA LYS A 20 8.37 32.05 -2.69
C LYS A 20 7.53 31.43 -1.58
N TRP A 21 8.10 31.15 -0.43
CA TRP A 21 7.34 30.61 0.71
C TRP A 21 6.25 31.59 1.18
N LYS A 22 5.10 31.04 1.58
CA LYS A 22 3.96 31.74 2.20
C LYS A 22 3.32 30.82 3.23
N GLU A 23 2.68 31.41 4.22
CA GLU A 23 1.87 30.71 5.22
C GLU A 23 0.62 30.06 4.59
N GLY A 24 0.12 29.00 5.23
CA GLY A 24 -1.04 28.22 4.80
C GLY A 24 -0.71 27.16 3.74
N ASP A 25 -1.74 26.42 3.32
CA ASP A 25 -1.61 25.31 2.37
C ASP A 25 -1.07 25.76 1.00
N GLN A 26 0.08 25.22 0.61
CA GLN A 26 0.79 25.50 -0.64
C GLN A 26 0.60 24.42 -1.70
N SER A 27 -0.16 23.34 -1.45
CA SER A 27 -0.33 22.21 -2.38
C SER A 27 -0.72 22.66 -3.79
N ALA A 28 -1.80 23.44 -3.92
CA ALA A 28 -2.28 23.90 -5.23
C ALA A 28 -1.30 24.87 -5.90
N ARG A 29 -0.58 25.68 -5.12
CA ARG A 29 0.37 26.67 -5.63
C ARG A 29 1.64 26.01 -6.18
N ILE A 30 2.16 25.00 -5.50
CA ILE A 30 3.30 24.22 -6.01
C ILE A 30 2.88 23.35 -7.19
N GLN A 31 1.70 22.71 -7.14
CA GLN A 31 1.20 21.93 -8.27
C GLN A 31 1.03 22.81 -9.51
N LYS A 32 0.54 24.05 -9.37
CA LYS A 32 0.47 25.03 -10.48
C LYS A 32 1.85 25.30 -11.10
N ALA A 33 2.90 25.39 -10.29
CA ALA A 33 4.27 25.57 -10.79
C ALA A 33 4.74 24.32 -11.57
N ILE A 34 4.49 23.12 -11.04
CA ILE A 34 4.80 21.84 -11.70
C ILE A 34 4.06 21.75 -13.04
N ASP A 35 2.78 22.07 -13.08
CA ASP A 35 1.95 22.03 -14.29
C ASP A 35 2.45 23.03 -15.35
N PHE A 36 2.88 24.21 -14.93
CA PHE A 36 3.45 25.22 -15.81
C PHE A 36 4.75 24.73 -16.46
N VAL A 37 5.67 24.16 -15.68
CA VAL A 37 6.91 23.58 -16.22
C VAL A 37 6.60 22.40 -17.13
N SER A 38 5.65 21.54 -16.75
CA SER A 38 5.18 20.40 -17.55
C SER A 38 4.65 20.83 -18.92
N ALA A 39 4.07 22.02 -19.04
CA ALA A 39 3.54 22.57 -20.28
C ALA A 39 4.60 23.19 -21.23
N ARG A 40 5.84 23.40 -20.78
CA ARG A 40 6.91 23.97 -21.62
C ARG A 40 7.43 22.98 -22.64
N LYS A 41 7.92 23.46 -23.79
CA LYS A 41 8.59 22.59 -24.75
C LYS A 41 9.81 21.92 -24.09
N MET A 42 9.93 20.62 -24.26
CA MET A 42 11.10 19.87 -23.79
C MET A 42 12.32 20.30 -24.59
N ASP A 43 13.41 20.61 -23.90
CA ASP A 43 14.71 20.80 -24.52
C ASP A 43 15.19 19.47 -25.11
N LYS A 44 15.49 19.47 -26.41
CA LYS A 44 15.81 18.24 -27.16
C LYS A 44 17.20 17.68 -26.82
N LYS A 45 18.11 18.49 -26.28
CA LYS A 45 19.50 18.08 -25.98
C LYS A 45 19.56 17.41 -24.60
N THR A 46 18.92 18.01 -23.62
CA THR A 46 18.94 17.59 -22.22
C THR A 46 17.78 16.66 -21.87
N GLY A 47 16.65 16.74 -22.60
CA GLY A 47 15.42 16.04 -22.25
C GLY A 47 14.69 16.65 -21.05
N LEU A 48 14.99 17.90 -20.70
CA LEU A 48 14.42 18.64 -19.57
C LEU A 48 13.45 19.74 -20.03
N ARG A 49 12.51 20.09 -19.17
CA ARG A 49 11.60 21.24 -19.30
C ARG A 49 11.97 22.36 -18.34
N GLY A 50 12.58 22.00 -17.20
CA GLY A 50 13.09 22.91 -16.18
C GLY A 50 12.82 22.41 -14.76
N ALA A 51 13.31 23.18 -13.79
CA ALA A 51 13.06 22.99 -12.37
C ALA A 51 12.02 23.98 -11.83
N VAL A 52 11.18 23.50 -10.93
CA VAL A 52 10.44 24.31 -9.96
C VAL A 52 11.33 24.46 -8.73
N LEU A 53 11.79 25.68 -8.46
CA LEU A 53 12.59 26.02 -7.29
C LEU A 53 11.70 26.53 -6.17
N LEU A 54 11.74 25.86 -5.03
CA LEU A 54 11.07 26.25 -3.80
C LEU A 54 12.02 27.07 -2.93
N ASP A 55 11.51 28.17 -2.38
CA ASP A 55 12.25 29.02 -1.44
C ASP A 55 12.54 28.29 -0.12
N LYS A 56 13.26 28.96 0.78
CA LYS A 56 13.37 28.55 2.18
C LYS A 56 12.04 28.79 2.90
N GLY A 57 11.61 27.83 3.70
CA GLY A 57 10.37 27.86 4.47
C GLY A 57 9.69 26.50 4.58
N VAL A 58 8.62 26.43 5.38
CA VAL A 58 7.82 25.21 5.60
C VAL A 58 6.54 25.29 4.75
N PHE A 59 6.54 24.59 3.63
CA PHE A 59 5.40 24.51 2.72
C PHE A 59 4.43 23.44 3.25
N GLU A 60 3.36 23.88 3.89
CA GLU A 60 2.30 22.99 4.32
C GLU A 60 1.56 22.42 3.11
N LEU A 61 1.30 21.12 3.12
CA LEU A 61 0.63 20.41 2.04
C LEU A 61 -0.57 19.65 2.58
N SER A 62 -1.79 20.02 2.18
CA SER A 62 -2.97 19.18 2.44
C SER A 62 -3.06 18.03 1.43
N GLN A 63 -2.61 18.26 0.20
CA GLN A 63 -2.60 17.32 -0.92
C GLN A 63 -1.18 16.97 -1.38
N PRO A 64 -0.94 15.75 -1.89
CA PRO A 64 0.36 15.37 -2.42
C PRO A 64 0.69 16.11 -3.71
N LEU A 65 1.99 16.20 -4.04
CA LEU A 65 2.47 16.77 -5.30
C LEU A 65 2.64 15.67 -6.35
N ARG A 66 2.24 15.92 -7.60
CA ARG A 66 2.33 14.95 -8.70
C ARG A 66 3.14 15.51 -9.87
N ILE A 67 4.20 14.79 -10.24
CA ILE A 67 4.95 15.00 -11.49
C ILE A 67 4.58 13.87 -12.45
N GLN A 68 3.85 14.23 -13.51
CA GLN A 68 3.29 13.28 -14.49
C GLN A 68 3.83 13.51 -15.92
N THR A 69 4.84 14.37 -16.07
CA THR A 69 5.44 14.72 -17.35
C THR A 69 6.96 14.64 -17.28
N SER A 70 7.59 14.07 -18.31
CA SER A 70 9.05 13.97 -18.43
C SER A 70 9.74 15.34 -18.43
N GLY A 71 10.94 15.39 -17.86
CA GLY A 71 11.82 16.56 -17.87
C GLY A 71 11.55 17.57 -16.75
N VAL A 72 10.77 17.23 -15.73
CA VAL A 72 10.36 18.14 -14.65
C VAL A 72 11.09 17.78 -13.37
N VAL A 73 11.66 18.79 -12.72
CA VAL A 73 12.41 18.64 -11.46
C VAL A 73 11.78 19.50 -10.37
N LEU A 74 11.59 18.95 -9.18
CA LEU A 74 11.23 19.69 -7.97
C LEU A 74 12.49 19.89 -7.12
N ARG A 75 12.87 21.14 -6.90
CA ARG A 75 14.14 21.52 -6.27
C ARG A 75 13.89 22.46 -5.10
N GLY A 76 14.52 22.21 -3.96
CA GLY A 76 14.62 23.21 -2.89
C GLY A 76 15.84 24.11 -3.04
N THR A 77 15.74 25.30 -2.46
CA THR A 77 16.89 26.23 -2.37
C THR A 77 17.90 25.72 -1.34
N ASP A 78 17.44 24.99 -0.34
CA ASP A 78 18.27 24.49 0.76
C ASP A 78 17.71 23.17 1.29
N ARG A 79 18.57 22.18 1.42
CA ARG A 79 18.22 20.84 1.93
C ARG A 79 17.52 20.86 3.28
N ASN A 80 17.92 21.74 4.20
CA ASN A 80 17.41 21.77 5.58
C ASN A 80 16.31 22.82 5.79
N GLN A 81 16.34 23.91 5.02
CA GLN A 81 15.46 25.06 5.22
C GLN A 81 14.26 25.08 4.25
N THR A 82 14.29 24.33 3.15
CA THR A 82 13.11 24.11 2.29
C THR A 82 12.42 22.81 2.71
N VAL A 83 11.26 22.93 3.38
CA VAL A 83 10.54 21.78 3.94
C VAL A 83 9.18 21.61 3.26
N LEU A 84 8.89 20.43 2.73
CA LEU A 84 7.55 20.00 2.36
C LEU A 84 6.93 19.30 3.56
N TYR A 85 5.96 19.92 4.21
CA TYR A 85 5.31 19.40 5.42
C TYR A 85 3.91 18.88 5.10
N LYS A 86 3.78 17.56 4.98
CA LYS A 86 2.50 16.92 4.65
C LYS A 86 1.61 16.84 5.88
N LYS A 87 0.43 17.45 5.79
CA LYS A 87 -0.61 17.43 6.83
C LYS A 87 -1.71 16.43 6.53
N GLY A 88 -2.49 16.12 7.56
CA GLY A 88 -3.69 15.29 7.47
C GLY A 88 -3.41 13.80 7.46
N VAL A 89 -4.49 13.02 7.30
CA VAL A 89 -4.50 11.61 7.71
C VAL A 89 -4.24 10.61 6.59
N ASP A 90 -3.97 11.10 5.37
CA ASP A 90 -3.71 10.24 4.22
C ASP A 90 -2.36 9.53 4.32
N ARG A 91 -2.38 8.22 4.09
CA ARG A 91 -1.21 7.32 4.18
C ARG A 91 -0.44 7.18 2.87
N GLY A 92 -0.70 8.06 1.89
CA GLY A 92 0.00 8.09 0.62
C GLY A 92 1.41 8.67 0.70
N ALA A 93 1.92 9.06 -0.46
CA ALA A 93 3.23 9.71 -0.62
C ALA A 93 3.13 11.23 -0.59
N VAL A 94 4.19 11.92 -0.15
CA VAL A 94 4.26 13.39 -0.25
C VAL A 94 4.47 13.84 -1.70
N VAL A 95 5.32 13.13 -2.46
CA VAL A 95 5.59 13.40 -3.87
C VAL A 95 5.47 12.13 -4.72
N TYR A 96 4.68 12.20 -5.80
CA TYR A 96 4.55 11.14 -6.80
C TYR A 96 5.28 11.51 -8.09
N LEU A 97 6.21 10.65 -8.53
CA LEU A 97 6.77 10.63 -9.87
C LEU A 97 6.12 9.47 -10.63
N GLU A 98 5.08 9.73 -11.42
CA GLU A 98 4.28 8.66 -12.02
C GLU A 98 3.66 9.00 -13.37
N SER A 99 3.79 8.09 -14.34
CA SER A 99 3.06 8.20 -15.61
C SER A 99 1.66 7.59 -15.55
N GLU A 100 0.68 8.27 -16.14
CA GLU A 100 -0.67 7.74 -16.33
C GLU A 100 -0.77 6.76 -17.50
N LYS A 101 0.22 6.78 -18.41
CA LYS A 101 0.25 5.90 -19.57
C LYS A 101 0.48 4.45 -19.14
N GLN A 102 -0.04 3.52 -19.92
CA GLN A 102 0.09 2.09 -19.68
C GLN A 102 1.09 1.48 -20.66
N MET A 103 1.83 0.47 -20.21
CA MET A 103 2.64 -0.35 -21.10
C MET A 103 1.71 -1.08 -22.06
N GLN A 104 1.95 -0.93 -23.37
CA GLN A 104 1.21 -1.64 -24.41
C GLN A 104 2.14 -2.65 -25.08
N MET A 105 1.69 -3.88 -25.22
CA MET A 105 2.46 -4.95 -25.87
C MET A 105 2.17 -4.98 -27.38
N LEU A 106 3.19 -5.32 -28.18
CA LEU A 106 3.13 -5.48 -29.63
C LEU A 106 3.41 -6.93 -30.03
N GLY A 107 2.52 -7.48 -30.86
CA GLY A 107 2.63 -8.84 -31.38
C GLY A 107 2.48 -9.90 -30.29
N GLU A 108 2.59 -11.16 -30.69
CA GLU A 108 2.54 -12.30 -29.78
C GLU A 108 3.88 -12.50 -29.03
N PRO A 109 3.85 -13.09 -27.82
CA PRO A 109 5.06 -13.55 -27.13
C PRO A 109 5.93 -14.45 -28.01
N MET A 110 7.23 -14.13 -28.11
CA MET A 110 8.21 -14.89 -28.88
C MET A 110 9.08 -15.72 -27.93
N LYS A 111 9.06 -17.04 -28.08
CA LYS A 111 9.87 -17.96 -27.28
C LYS A 111 11.37 -17.74 -27.52
N LEU A 112 12.18 -18.00 -26.49
CA LEU A 112 13.63 -18.06 -26.68
C LEU A 112 14.01 -19.26 -27.55
N SER A 113 14.86 -19.04 -28.56
CA SER A 113 15.38 -20.10 -29.44
C SER A 113 16.68 -20.72 -28.93
N ALA A 114 17.33 -20.09 -27.94
CA ALA A 114 18.54 -20.56 -27.29
C ALA A 114 18.60 -20.05 -25.85
N PRO A 115 19.27 -20.77 -24.93
CA PRO A 115 19.49 -20.30 -23.57
C PRO A 115 20.30 -19.01 -23.53
N TRP A 116 19.99 -18.12 -22.59
CA TRP A 116 20.75 -16.89 -22.33
C TRP A 116 21.51 -17.04 -21.01
N LYS A 117 22.80 -16.76 -21.00
CA LYS A 117 23.62 -16.91 -19.78
C LYS A 117 23.59 -15.65 -18.93
N LEU A 118 23.76 -15.84 -17.62
CA LEU A 118 23.91 -14.76 -16.66
C LEU A 118 24.99 -13.76 -17.11
N GLY A 119 24.67 -12.47 -17.05
CA GLY A 119 25.64 -11.40 -17.34
C GLY A 119 25.88 -11.10 -18.83
N GLU A 120 25.30 -11.87 -19.77
CA GLU A 120 25.48 -11.62 -21.20
C GLU A 120 24.55 -10.50 -21.71
N ARG A 121 25.10 -9.62 -22.55
CA ARG A 121 24.32 -8.64 -23.34
C ARG A 121 24.04 -9.14 -24.75
N LYS A 122 25.01 -9.85 -25.33
CA LYS A 122 24.92 -10.43 -26.67
C LYS A 122 24.21 -11.77 -26.55
N VAL A 123 22.97 -11.82 -27.01
CA VAL A 123 22.07 -12.97 -26.92
C VAL A 123 21.40 -13.20 -28.27
N THR A 124 20.90 -14.41 -28.49
CA THR A 124 20.09 -14.72 -29.68
C THR A 124 18.70 -14.12 -29.52
N LEU A 125 18.48 -12.93 -30.10
CA LEU A 125 17.19 -12.26 -30.11
C LEU A 125 16.19 -12.96 -31.04
N PRO A 126 14.91 -13.08 -30.67
CA PRO A 126 13.87 -13.62 -31.57
C PRO A 126 13.72 -12.81 -32.86
N ALA A 127 13.37 -13.48 -33.97
CA ALA A 127 13.36 -12.95 -35.34
C ALA A 127 12.42 -11.73 -35.62
N GLY A 128 11.69 -11.24 -34.61
CA GLY A 128 10.88 -10.02 -34.68
C GLY A 128 11.47 -8.79 -33.98
N CYS A 129 12.57 -8.95 -33.23
CA CYS A 129 13.21 -7.85 -32.51
C CYS A 129 14.19 -7.09 -33.42
N LYS A 130 14.14 -5.76 -33.40
CA LYS A 130 15.04 -4.89 -34.17
C LYS A 130 15.70 -3.84 -33.30
N MET A 131 16.78 -3.25 -33.81
CA MET A 131 17.45 -2.11 -33.17
C MET A 131 16.45 -1.01 -32.81
N GLY A 132 16.53 -0.51 -31.57
CA GLY A 132 15.66 0.53 -31.04
C GLY A 132 14.36 0.04 -30.42
N ASP A 133 14.00 -1.24 -30.55
CA ASP A 133 12.86 -1.79 -29.82
C ASP A 133 13.10 -1.77 -28.31
N GLU A 134 12.03 -1.48 -27.56
CA GLU A 134 11.95 -1.82 -26.14
C GLU A 134 11.21 -3.16 -26.02
N ILE A 135 11.75 -4.08 -25.22
CA ILE A 135 11.24 -5.44 -25.08
C ILE A 135 11.01 -5.78 -23.61
N LEU A 136 9.93 -6.52 -23.36
CA LEU A 136 9.65 -7.19 -22.10
C LEU A 136 10.18 -8.62 -22.21
N ILE A 137 11.06 -9.01 -21.31
CA ILE A 137 11.57 -10.37 -21.18
C ILE A 137 10.92 -10.97 -19.94
N VAL A 138 10.30 -12.14 -20.07
CA VAL A 138 9.56 -12.78 -18.98
C VAL A 138 10.07 -14.19 -18.76
N ARG A 139 10.31 -14.50 -17.49
CA ARG A 139 10.59 -15.86 -17.02
C ARG A 139 9.44 -16.33 -16.14
N PRO A 140 8.56 -17.22 -16.65
CA PRO A 140 7.45 -17.74 -15.87
C PRO A 140 7.89 -18.57 -14.67
N SER A 141 7.10 -18.51 -13.60
CA SER A 141 7.18 -19.40 -12.45
C SER A 141 6.31 -20.64 -12.71
N THR A 142 6.89 -21.68 -13.30
CA THR A 142 6.18 -22.95 -13.60
C THR A 142 5.93 -23.75 -12.32
N LYS A 143 4.99 -24.70 -12.37
CA LYS A 143 4.70 -25.57 -11.23
C LYS A 143 5.93 -26.42 -10.87
N GLU A 144 6.60 -26.95 -11.88
CA GLU A 144 7.77 -27.81 -11.79
C GLU A 144 8.95 -27.05 -11.17
N TRP A 145 9.17 -25.80 -11.59
CA TRP A 145 10.19 -24.95 -10.96
C TRP A 145 9.84 -24.65 -9.50
N ILE A 146 8.60 -24.27 -9.19
CA ILE A 146 8.17 -24.00 -7.81
C ILE A 146 8.38 -25.23 -6.90
N GLN A 147 8.14 -26.43 -7.43
CA GLN A 147 8.42 -27.69 -6.74
C GLN A 147 9.92 -27.89 -6.52
N LYS A 148 10.75 -27.68 -7.56
CA LYS A 148 12.22 -27.74 -7.47
C LYS A 148 12.76 -26.77 -6.41
N MET A 149 12.16 -25.60 -6.30
CA MET A 149 12.52 -24.58 -5.31
C MET A 149 12.08 -24.93 -3.87
N GLY A 150 11.27 -25.98 -3.68
CA GLY A 150 10.70 -26.33 -2.38
C GLY A 150 9.76 -25.25 -1.83
N CYS A 151 9.12 -24.46 -2.71
CA CYS A 151 8.25 -23.34 -2.32
C CYS A 151 6.77 -23.58 -2.68
N ALA A 152 6.43 -24.79 -3.16
CA ALA A 152 5.03 -25.18 -3.39
C ALA A 152 4.25 -25.37 -2.08
N ASP A 153 4.96 -25.66 -0.99
CA ASP A 153 4.43 -25.95 0.33
C ASP A 153 5.47 -25.49 1.37
N PHE A 154 5.05 -24.71 2.36
CA PHE A 154 5.90 -24.24 3.47
C PHE A 154 5.59 -24.97 4.78
N GLY A 155 4.86 -26.08 4.72
CA GLY A 155 4.42 -26.87 5.85
C GLY A 155 2.89 -26.93 5.99
N ALA A 156 2.42 -27.87 6.82
CA ALA A 156 1.02 -28.14 7.14
C ALA A 156 0.14 -28.69 5.99
N GLY A 157 0.75 -29.09 4.86
CA GLY A 157 0.12 -29.93 3.84
C GLY A 157 -0.98 -29.25 3.04
N LYS A 158 -1.84 -30.05 2.39
CA LYS A 158 -2.84 -29.56 1.43
C LYS A 158 -3.87 -28.59 2.04
N ASP A 159 -4.12 -28.68 3.34
CA ASP A 159 -5.13 -27.87 4.03
C ASP A 159 -4.73 -26.39 4.14
N LEU A 160 -3.42 -26.10 4.10
CA LEU A 160 -2.83 -24.76 4.20
C LEU A 160 -1.93 -24.41 3.00
N GLY A 161 -2.08 -25.15 1.88
CA GLY A 161 -1.27 -24.98 0.67
C GLY A 161 -1.42 -23.62 -0.02
N TYR A 162 -2.37 -22.79 0.40
CA TYR A 162 -2.54 -21.42 -0.10
C TYR A 162 -1.37 -20.49 0.27
N TRP A 163 -0.52 -20.87 1.22
CA TRP A 163 0.73 -20.18 1.57
C TRP A 163 1.87 -20.39 0.58
N GLY A 164 1.87 -21.53 -0.14
CA GLY A 164 2.88 -21.83 -1.14
C GLY A 164 2.83 -20.88 -2.34
N TRP A 165 3.90 -20.85 -3.10
CA TRP A 165 3.93 -20.18 -4.41
C TRP A 165 3.03 -20.94 -5.39
N HIS A 166 2.29 -20.19 -6.22
CA HIS A 166 1.47 -20.77 -7.28
C HIS A 166 2.01 -20.35 -8.65
N PRO A 167 1.75 -21.14 -9.72
CA PRO A 167 2.22 -20.78 -11.05
C PRO A 167 1.79 -19.38 -11.49
N GLY A 168 2.73 -18.62 -12.05
CA GLY A 168 2.51 -17.25 -12.49
C GLY A 168 2.65 -16.18 -11.40
N GLU A 169 2.84 -16.55 -10.13
CA GLU A 169 2.95 -15.57 -9.03
C GLU A 169 4.33 -14.95 -8.90
N ILE A 170 5.37 -15.73 -9.22
CA ILE A 170 6.79 -15.36 -9.06
C ILE A 170 7.43 -15.16 -10.45
N ASP A 171 6.65 -14.62 -11.39
CA ASP A 171 7.13 -14.29 -12.72
C ASP A 171 8.07 -13.10 -12.67
N VAL A 172 9.32 -13.30 -13.08
CA VAL A 172 10.32 -12.23 -13.17
C VAL A 172 10.21 -11.59 -14.54
N ARG A 173 10.26 -10.24 -14.56
CA ARG A 173 10.11 -9.45 -15.79
C ARG A 173 11.23 -8.41 -15.85
N TRP A 174 11.89 -8.33 -16.99
CA TRP A 174 12.89 -7.30 -17.28
C TRP A 174 12.45 -6.48 -18.49
N THR A 175 12.66 -5.17 -18.43
CA THR A 175 12.58 -4.33 -19.62
C THR A 175 13.97 -4.05 -20.13
N ARG A 176 14.22 -4.30 -21.42
CA ARG A 176 15.50 -3.99 -22.08
C ARG A 176 15.27 -3.26 -23.38
N SER A 177 16.27 -2.49 -23.79
CA SER A 177 16.31 -1.89 -25.12
C SER A 177 17.27 -2.68 -26.01
N VAL A 178 16.87 -2.92 -27.25
CA VAL A 178 17.72 -3.56 -28.26
C VAL A 178 18.64 -2.50 -28.87
N VAL A 179 19.94 -2.67 -28.69
CA VAL A 179 20.98 -1.72 -29.13
C VAL A 179 21.99 -2.41 -30.04
N SER A 180 22.80 -1.62 -30.75
CA SER A 180 23.91 -2.16 -31.55
C SER A 180 25.04 -2.70 -30.65
N ASP A 181 25.73 -3.73 -31.11
CA ASP A 181 27.00 -4.19 -30.50
C ASP A 181 28.24 -3.44 -31.02
N GLY A 182 28.05 -2.48 -31.93
CA GLY A 182 29.14 -1.73 -32.56
C GLY A 182 29.93 -2.52 -33.62
N LYS A 183 29.58 -3.77 -33.87
CA LYS A 183 30.24 -4.71 -34.80
C LYS A 183 29.27 -5.30 -35.83
N GLY A 184 28.15 -4.61 -36.07
CA GLY A 184 27.10 -5.03 -37.01
C GLY A 184 26.05 -5.99 -36.45
N GLY A 185 26.13 -6.35 -35.16
CA GLY A 185 25.14 -7.16 -34.45
C GLY A 185 24.24 -6.35 -33.51
N LEU A 186 23.28 -7.05 -32.90
CA LEU A 186 22.36 -6.51 -31.88
C LEU A 186 22.61 -7.17 -30.53
N GLN A 187 22.31 -6.42 -29.46
CA GLN A 187 22.45 -6.87 -28.08
C GLN A 187 21.45 -6.13 -27.17
N LEU A 188 21.36 -6.55 -25.92
CA LEU A 188 20.64 -5.83 -24.87
C LEU A 188 21.43 -4.61 -24.37
N ASP A 189 20.72 -3.55 -23.98
CA ASP A 189 21.33 -2.36 -23.36
C ASP A 189 22.01 -2.68 -22.04
N ALA A 190 21.43 -3.58 -21.25
CA ALA A 190 22.00 -4.13 -20.02
C ALA A 190 21.80 -5.65 -19.93
N PRO A 191 22.71 -6.39 -19.26
CA PRO A 191 22.54 -7.83 -19.08
C PRO A 191 21.37 -8.16 -18.14
N LEU A 192 21.03 -9.44 -18.06
CA LEU A 192 20.07 -9.96 -17.09
C LEU A 192 20.76 -10.48 -15.83
N SER A 193 20.02 -10.46 -14.71
CA SER A 193 20.43 -10.93 -13.39
C SER A 193 20.12 -12.42 -13.14
N MET A 194 19.72 -13.15 -14.19
CA MET A 194 19.40 -14.57 -14.15
C MET A 194 19.63 -15.18 -15.53
N SER A 195 20.09 -16.43 -15.57
CA SER A 195 20.12 -17.23 -16.81
C SER A 195 18.71 -17.63 -17.22
N LEU A 196 18.43 -17.68 -18.52
CA LEU A 196 17.11 -18.04 -19.07
C LEU A 196 17.19 -19.23 -20.02
N GLY A 197 16.13 -20.03 -20.09
CA GLY A 197 15.99 -21.14 -21.05
C GLY A 197 16.89 -22.35 -20.78
N GLN A 198 17.36 -22.51 -19.54
CA GLN A 198 18.13 -23.68 -19.09
C GLN A 198 17.26 -24.71 -18.37
N ASP A 199 16.09 -24.30 -17.89
CA ASP A 199 15.07 -25.12 -17.24
C ASP A 199 13.88 -25.36 -18.19
N ASP A 200 12.82 -25.97 -17.66
CA ASP A 200 11.57 -26.25 -18.37
C ASP A 200 10.65 -25.04 -18.49
N ALA A 201 11.04 -23.87 -17.99
CA ALA A 201 10.27 -22.65 -18.10
C ALA A 201 10.34 -22.09 -19.52
N GLU A 202 9.19 -22.01 -20.18
CA GLU A 202 9.05 -21.40 -21.50
C GLU A 202 9.19 -19.87 -21.41
N CYS A 203 10.44 -19.40 -21.35
CA CYS A 203 10.79 -17.99 -21.34
C CYS A 203 10.46 -17.34 -22.68
N PHE A 204 10.02 -16.08 -22.63
CA PHE A 204 9.63 -15.35 -23.84
C PHE A 204 10.02 -13.88 -23.80
N VAL A 205 10.07 -13.31 -25.00
CA VAL A 205 10.26 -11.88 -25.26
C VAL A 205 9.04 -11.36 -25.98
N GLN A 206 8.56 -10.18 -25.60
CA GLN A 206 7.50 -9.49 -26.31
C GLN A 206 7.85 -8.01 -26.44
N ARG A 207 7.55 -7.43 -27.61
CA ARG A 207 7.92 -6.04 -27.92
C ARG A 207 6.95 -5.08 -27.25
N ILE A 208 7.45 -3.96 -26.76
CA ILE A 208 6.64 -2.89 -26.16
C ILE A 208 6.37 -1.81 -27.21
N ALA A 209 5.16 -1.27 -27.23
CA ALA A 209 4.76 -0.20 -28.12
C ALA A 209 5.37 1.12 -27.66
N GLY A 210 6.38 1.60 -28.39
CA GLY A 210 7.06 2.85 -28.08
C GLY A 210 7.77 2.83 -26.73
N ASN A 211 8.15 4.02 -26.25
CA ASN A 211 8.89 4.19 -24.99
C ASN A 211 8.42 5.41 -24.19
N ASP A 212 7.23 5.92 -24.51
CA ASP A 212 6.63 7.13 -23.94
C ASP A 212 5.67 6.84 -22.78
N TRP A 213 5.45 5.55 -22.47
CA TRP A 213 4.66 5.08 -21.33
C TRP A 213 5.35 5.29 -19.98
N ARG A 214 6.66 5.57 -19.98
CA ARG A 214 7.43 5.98 -18.80
C ARG A 214 7.80 7.45 -18.84
N LEU A 215 7.79 8.10 -17.68
CA LEU A 215 8.43 9.40 -17.51
C LEU A 215 9.94 9.27 -17.65
N LYS A 216 10.60 10.32 -18.14
CA LYS A 216 12.06 10.39 -18.28
C LYS A 216 12.61 11.69 -17.72
N ASN A 217 13.80 11.63 -17.13
CA ASN A 217 14.51 12.79 -16.59
C ASN A 217 13.64 13.60 -15.61
N VAL A 218 13.15 12.94 -14.56
CA VAL A 218 12.37 13.57 -13.48
C VAL A 218 13.07 13.38 -12.16
N GLY A 219 12.97 14.35 -11.24
CA GLY A 219 13.60 14.19 -9.94
C GLY A 219 13.14 15.15 -8.86
N VAL A 220 13.48 14.78 -7.62
CA VAL A 220 13.24 15.54 -6.39
C VAL A 220 14.59 15.78 -5.72
N GLU A 221 14.92 17.02 -5.38
CA GLU A 221 16.26 17.33 -4.91
C GLU A 221 16.38 18.51 -3.94
N ASN A 222 17.40 18.43 -3.08
CA ASN A 222 17.86 19.52 -2.21
C ASN A 222 16.76 20.14 -1.31
N LEU A 223 16.00 19.30 -0.61
CA LEU A 223 14.92 19.72 0.29
C LEU A 223 14.71 18.71 1.43
N THR A 224 13.83 19.04 2.38
CA THR A 224 13.33 18.12 3.41
C THR A 224 11.87 17.76 3.14
N ILE A 225 11.52 16.49 3.28
CA ILE A 225 10.14 15.98 3.32
C ILE A 225 9.83 15.55 4.76
N ASP A 226 8.71 16.04 5.28
CA ASP A 226 8.31 15.85 6.67
C ASP A 226 6.80 15.58 6.74
N SER A 227 6.38 14.82 7.75
CA SER A 227 4.98 14.45 7.96
C SER A 227 4.49 14.96 9.32
N GLU A 228 3.31 15.55 9.33
CA GLU A 228 2.54 15.77 10.56
C GLU A 228 2.17 14.42 11.18
N TYR A 229 2.14 14.33 12.50
CA TYR A 229 1.67 13.16 13.23
C TYR A 229 1.10 13.58 14.59
N ASP A 230 0.30 12.72 15.21
CA ASP A 230 -0.20 12.92 16.57
C ASP A 230 0.92 12.74 17.60
N THR A 231 1.50 13.84 18.07
CA THR A 231 2.56 13.83 19.09
C THR A 231 2.14 13.22 20.44
N THR A 232 0.85 13.01 20.69
CA THR A 232 0.36 12.29 21.87
C THR A 232 0.40 10.76 21.69
N ASN A 233 0.60 10.29 20.46
CA ASN A 233 0.75 8.89 20.11
C ASN A 233 2.09 8.66 19.38
N PRO A 234 3.15 8.18 20.07
CA PRO A 234 4.45 7.93 19.45
C PRO A 234 4.45 6.81 18.40
N LYS A 235 3.32 6.08 18.26
CA LYS A 235 3.11 5.04 17.24
C LYS A 235 2.02 5.43 16.25
N ASP A 236 1.77 6.73 16.05
CA ASP A 236 0.77 7.19 15.08
C ASP A 236 1.09 6.68 13.67
N GLU A 237 0.03 6.39 12.92
CA GLU A 237 0.11 5.90 11.54
C GLU A 237 -0.89 6.62 10.63
N ASN A 238 -1.62 7.61 11.15
CA ASN A 238 -2.63 8.39 10.43
C ASN A 238 -1.99 9.64 9.86
N HIS A 239 -0.96 9.44 9.06
CA HIS A 239 -0.18 10.47 8.38
C HIS A 239 0.54 9.89 7.17
N ALA A 240 1.42 10.64 6.51
CA ALA A 240 2.11 10.18 5.31
C ALA A 240 3.03 8.99 5.59
N TRP A 241 2.95 7.96 4.74
CA TRP A 241 3.83 6.81 4.84
C TRP A 241 5.05 6.95 3.93
N GLU A 242 4.88 7.51 2.73
CA GLU A 242 5.94 7.54 1.73
C GLU A 242 6.45 8.97 1.49
N GLY A 243 7.76 9.15 1.33
CA GLY A 243 8.34 10.44 0.95
C GLY A 243 8.20 10.67 -0.55
N VAL A 244 8.90 9.87 -1.35
CA VAL A 244 8.84 9.89 -2.82
C VAL A 244 8.42 8.53 -3.37
N TYR A 245 7.28 8.50 -4.08
CA TYR A 245 6.78 7.32 -4.78
C TYR A 245 7.10 7.40 -6.28
N ILE A 246 7.80 6.40 -6.81
CA ILE A 246 8.32 6.39 -8.18
C ILE A 246 7.74 5.20 -8.94
N ASN A 247 6.88 5.46 -9.93
CA ASN A 247 6.25 4.42 -10.74
C ASN A 247 6.27 4.78 -12.23
N LYS A 248 6.57 3.81 -13.10
CA LYS A 248 6.67 4.03 -14.55
C LYS A 248 7.59 5.21 -14.89
N VAL A 249 8.78 5.21 -14.30
CA VAL A 249 9.84 6.19 -14.56
C VAL A 249 11.06 5.47 -15.11
N LYS A 250 11.74 6.05 -16.09
CA LYS A 250 13.03 5.61 -16.63
C LYS A 250 14.00 6.77 -16.56
N ASP A 251 15.18 6.61 -15.97
CA ASP A 251 16.16 7.70 -15.81
C ASP A 251 15.62 8.83 -14.91
N GLY A 252 15.34 8.51 -13.65
CA GLY A 252 14.89 9.45 -12.63
C GLY A 252 15.81 9.50 -11.40
N TRP A 253 15.63 10.48 -10.53
CA TRP A 253 16.47 10.60 -9.33
C TRP A 253 15.79 11.22 -8.11
N VAL A 254 16.32 10.89 -6.94
CA VAL A 254 16.10 11.61 -5.67
C VAL A 254 17.47 11.89 -5.09
N ARG A 255 17.86 13.16 -4.91
CA ARG A 255 19.21 13.48 -4.40
C ARG A 255 19.22 14.55 -3.33
N MET A 256 20.05 14.35 -2.30
CA MET A 256 20.21 15.30 -1.19
C MET A 256 18.87 15.68 -0.54
N VAL A 257 18.04 14.68 -0.23
CA VAL A 257 16.74 14.86 0.43
C VAL A 257 16.81 14.32 1.86
N ASN A 258 16.27 15.10 2.80
CA ASN A 258 16.01 14.62 4.17
C ASN A 258 14.56 14.17 4.30
N PHE A 259 14.33 13.12 5.07
CA PHE A 259 13.02 12.56 5.37
C PHE A 259 12.85 12.47 6.88
N ARG A 260 11.69 12.90 7.39
CA ARG A 260 11.36 12.86 8.82
C ARG A 260 9.93 12.38 9.04
N HIS A 261 9.74 11.64 10.13
CA HIS A 261 8.42 11.25 10.66
C HIS A 261 7.52 10.45 9.70
N LEU A 262 8.08 9.82 8.68
CA LEU A 262 7.34 8.92 7.80
C LEU A 262 7.10 7.57 8.47
N ALA A 263 5.96 6.95 8.20
CA ALA A 263 5.64 5.61 8.71
C ALA A 263 6.13 4.45 7.81
N GLY A 264 6.33 4.73 6.51
CA GLY A 264 6.71 3.78 5.48
C GLY A 264 8.14 4.01 4.96
N SER A 265 8.27 4.48 3.72
CA SER A 265 9.54 4.58 3.00
C SER A 265 9.91 6.04 2.75
N ALA A 266 11.19 6.38 2.91
CA ALA A 266 11.74 7.62 2.38
C ALA A 266 11.58 7.67 0.84
N VAL A 267 11.99 6.59 0.17
CA VAL A 267 11.81 6.43 -1.28
C VAL A 267 11.36 5.00 -1.59
N VAL A 268 10.31 4.90 -2.41
CA VAL A 268 9.83 3.62 -2.94
C VAL A 268 9.79 3.65 -4.47
N THR A 269 10.47 2.69 -5.11
CA THR A 269 10.33 2.43 -6.56
C THR A 269 9.37 1.27 -6.79
N GLN A 270 8.47 1.42 -7.76
CA GLN A 270 7.53 0.38 -8.18
C GLN A 270 8.10 -0.49 -9.29
N ARG A 271 7.43 -1.62 -9.56
CA ARG A 271 7.82 -2.64 -10.54
C ARG A 271 8.26 -2.09 -11.90
N ASP A 272 7.55 -1.08 -12.39
CA ASP A 272 7.76 -0.53 -13.74
C ASP A 272 8.77 0.63 -13.79
N ALA A 273 9.37 0.98 -12.66
CA ALA A 273 10.45 1.96 -12.59
C ALA A 273 11.79 1.32 -12.99
N SER A 274 12.62 2.06 -13.73
CA SER A 274 13.98 1.63 -14.04
C SER A 274 15.00 2.76 -14.10
N ARG A 275 16.27 2.43 -13.86
CA ARG A 275 17.38 3.40 -13.93
C ARG A 275 17.14 4.60 -13.02
N ILE A 276 16.83 4.32 -11.76
CA ILE A 276 16.60 5.33 -10.73
C ILE A 276 17.87 5.47 -9.88
N THR A 277 18.33 6.70 -9.63
CA THR A 277 19.37 6.99 -8.64
C THR A 277 18.75 7.64 -7.41
N VAL A 278 18.95 7.06 -6.24
CA VAL A 278 18.68 7.70 -4.95
C VAL A 278 20.02 7.94 -4.28
N GLU A 279 20.38 9.19 -4.00
CA GLU A 279 21.70 9.49 -3.46
C GLU A 279 21.75 10.59 -2.40
N ASP A 280 22.62 10.41 -1.42
CA ASP A 280 22.90 11.40 -0.36
C ASP A 280 21.66 11.74 0.49
N CYS A 281 20.76 10.77 0.65
CA CYS A 281 19.49 10.89 1.36
C CYS A 281 19.59 10.44 2.82
N ILE A 282 18.90 11.15 3.71
CA ILE A 282 18.90 10.89 5.16
C ILE A 282 17.45 10.71 5.62
N SER A 283 17.12 9.58 6.24
CA SER A 283 15.80 9.31 6.83
C SER A 283 15.92 9.15 8.34
N GLN A 284 15.18 9.94 9.10
CA GLN A 284 15.33 10.05 10.55
C GLN A 284 13.99 10.11 11.27
N ALA A 285 14.02 9.74 12.56
CA ALA A 285 12.86 9.82 13.46
C ALA A 285 11.55 9.28 12.85
N PRO A 286 11.51 8.03 12.35
CA PRO A 286 10.26 7.45 11.84
C PRO A 286 9.20 7.33 12.94
N VAL A 287 7.95 7.60 12.61
CA VAL A 287 6.79 7.48 13.52
C VAL A 287 5.86 6.42 12.94
N SER A 288 5.67 5.32 13.68
CA SER A 288 4.79 4.20 13.32
C SER A 288 4.73 3.19 14.46
N GLU A 289 3.84 2.20 14.36
CA GLU A 289 4.02 0.95 15.09
C GLU A 289 5.35 0.27 14.68
N ILE A 290 5.89 -0.57 15.57
CA ILE A 290 7.02 -1.45 15.23
C ILE A 290 6.45 -2.78 14.75
N GLY A 291 6.31 -2.95 13.42
CA GLY A 291 5.67 -4.15 12.90
C GLY A 291 5.61 -4.29 11.37
N GLY A 292 6.10 -5.43 10.87
CA GLY A 292 5.93 -5.90 9.50
C GLY A 292 6.26 -4.84 8.42
N TYR A 293 5.27 -4.53 7.57
CA TYR A 293 5.42 -3.71 6.36
C TYR A 293 5.76 -2.22 6.55
N ARG A 294 5.99 -1.76 7.80
CA ARG A 294 6.35 -0.38 8.15
C ARG A 294 7.85 -0.14 7.97
N ARG A 295 8.28 1.12 7.92
CA ARG A 295 9.72 1.50 7.94
C ARG A 295 10.61 0.68 6.99
N ARG A 296 10.12 0.43 5.77
CA ARG A 296 10.89 -0.13 4.66
C ARG A 296 11.58 1.01 3.95
N THR A 297 12.60 1.58 4.60
CA THR A 297 13.04 2.97 4.40
C THR A 297 13.40 3.27 2.93
N PHE A 298 14.25 2.46 2.33
CA PHE A 298 14.61 2.56 0.92
C PHE A 298 14.20 1.28 0.19
N LEU A 299 12.99 1.30 -0.39
CA LEU A 299 12.35 0.14 -1.01
C LEU A 299 12.47 0.17 -2.53
N CYS A 300 13.11 -0.86 -3.09
CA CYS A 300 13.27 -1.06 -4.52
C CYS A 300 12.41 -2.22 -5.04
N MET A 301 11.37 -1.93 -5.81
CA MET A 301 10.63 -2.94 -6.57
C MET A 301 10.90 -2.87 -8.08
N GLY A 302 11.61 -1.83 -8.54
CA GLY A 302 11.99 -1.65 -9.95
C GLY A 302 13.26 -2.42 -10.36
N GLU A 303 13.84 -2.00 -11.49
CA GLU A 303 15.04 -2.60 -12.08
C GLU A 303 16.14 -1.58 -12.40
N GLN A 304 17.41 -2.01 -12.40
CA GLN A 304 18.55 -1.13 -12.69
C GLN A 304 18.64 0.09 -11.75
N CYS A 305 18.14 -0.02 -10.51
CA CYS A 305 18.16 1.06 -9.53
C CYS A 305 19.47 1.10 -8.74
N LEU A 306 19.90 2.31 -8.37
CA LEU A 306 21.08 2.57 -7.55
C LEU A 306 20.67 3.45 -6.36
N PHE A 307 20.83 2.92 -5.15
CA PHE A 307 20.71 3.67 -3.90
C PHE A 307 22.12 3.82 -3.35
N GLN A 308 22.61 5.03 -3.13
CA GLN A 308 23.98 5.23 -2.69
C GLN A 308 24.14 6.35 -1.68
N ARG A 309 24.97 6.13 -0.65
CA ARG A 309 25.19 7.14 0.40
C ARG A 309 23.88 7.54 1.05
N CYS A 310 23.10 6.53 1.43
CA CYS A 310 21.84 6.70 2.12
C CYS A 310 21.99 6.33 3.59
N TYR A 311 21.26 7.04 4.46
CA TYR A 311 21.24 6.80 5.90
C TYR A 311 19.81 6.64 6.40
N SER A 312 19.60 5.68 7.31
CA SER A 312 18.30 5.33 7.90
C SER A 312 18.43 5.11 9.40
N GLU A 313 17.46 5.57 10.18
CA GLU A 313 17.33 5.32 11.63
C GLU A 313 16.13 4.41 11.91
N GLN A 314 16.33 3.40 12.75
CA GLN A 314 15.28 2.54 13.30
C GLN A 314 14.34 1.96 12.24
N GLY A 315 14.88 1.61 11.07
CA GLY A 315 14.16 0.91 10.01
C GLY A 315 13.76 -0.49 10.47
N MET A 316 12.54 -0.92 10.11
CA MET A 316 12.22 -2.36 10.17
C MET A 316 13.03 -3.09 9.12
N HIS A 317 13.17 -2.46 7.94
CA HIS A 317 14.11 -2.88 6.93
C HIS A 317 14.68 -1.65 6.21
N ASP A 318 15.92 -1.28 6.50
CA ASP A 318 16.51 -0.02 6.02
C ASP A 318 16.72 0.02 4.50
N PHE A 319 17.33 -1.03 3.94
CA PHE A 319 17.68 -1.12 2.52
C PHE A 319 17.12 -2.41 1.95
N VAL A 320 16.12 -2.32 1.06
CA VAL A 320 15.39 -3.52 0.65
C VAL A 320 14.98 -3.59 -0.81
N ALA A 321 15.04 -4.81 -1.36
CA ALA A 321 14.36 -5.19 -2.58
C ALA A 321 13.01 -5.87 -2.27
N GLY A 322 11.98 -5.56 -3.05
CA GLY A 322 10.63 -6.08 -2.87
C GLY A 322 10.25 -7.21 -3.83
N LEU A 323 8.95 -7.56 -3.85
CA LEU A 323 8.37 -8.65 -4.66
C LEU A 323 8.89 -8.67 -6.10
N CYS A 324 9.55 -9.75 -6.51
CA CYS A 324 10.07 -9.98 -7.87
C CYS A 324 10.85 -8.80 -8.46
N ALA A 325 11.57 -8.03 -7.63
CA ALA A 325 12.37 -6.91 -8.09
C ALA A 325 13.48 -7.42 -9.03
N ALA A 326 13.37 -7.04 -10.30
CA ALA A 326 14.24 -7.54 -11.34
C ALA A 326 15.59 -6.80 -11.32
N GLY A 327 16.68 -7.54 -11.24
CA GLY A 327 18.02 -6.94 -11.21
C GLY A 327 18.57 -6.47 -12.56
N PRO A 328 19.79 -5.93 -12.54
CA PRO A 328 20.59 -5.70 -11.34
C PRO A 328 20.07 -4.48 -10.54
N ASN A 329 20.11 -4.53 -9.21
CA ASN A 329 19.83 -3.38 -8.31
C ASN A 329 20.94 -3.27 -7.27
N ALA A 330 21.30 -2.06 -6.83
CA ALA A 330 22.42 -1.87 -5.90
C ALA A 330 22.12 -0.89 -4.76
N PHE A 331 22.59 -1.24 -3.57
CA PHE A 331 22.74 -0.38 -2.40
C PHE A 331 24.24 -0.23 -2.12
N VAL A 332 24.76 1.01 -2.19
CA VAL A 332 26.20 1.29 -2.21
C VAL A 332 26.56 2.35 -1.17
N GLN A 333 27.38 2.00 -0.18
CA GLN A 333 27.79 2.89 0.91
C GLN A 333 26.59 3.41 1.71
N CYS A 334 25.80 2.51 2.28
CA CYS A 334 24.58 2.87 3.02
C CYS A 334 24.68 2.42 4.48
N ASP A 335 24.25 3.26 5.42
CA ASP A 335 24.33 2.97 6.86
C ASP A 335 22.91 2.98 7.48
N GLY A 336 22.53 1.86 8.11
CA GLY A 336 21.35 1.75 8.97
C GLY A 336 21.77 1.81 10.44
N TYR A 337 21.07 2.63 11.23
CA TYR A 337 21.34 2.84 12.65
C TYR A 337 20.19 2.31 13.50
N GLU A 338 20.52 1.50 14.53
CA GLU A 338 19.54 0.83 15.40
C GLU A 338 18.42 0.09 14.62
N SER A 339 18.81 -0.68 13.60
CA SER A 339 17.88 -1.42 12.75
C SER A 339 17.05 -2.42 13.56
N LEU A 340 15.73 -2.42 13.33
CA LEU A 340 14.75 -3.26 14.04
C LEU A 340 14.44 -4.58 13.32
N GLY A 341 14.96 -4.75 12.11
CA GLY A 341 14.89 -5.97 11.32
C GLY A 341 15.96 -6.00 10.23
N TYR A 342 16.00 -7.10 9.48
CA TYR A 342 17.07 -7.36 8.54
C TYR A 342 16.96 -6.51 7.26
N SER A 343 18.07 -6.22 6.61
CA SER A 343 18.10 -5.67 5.24
C SER A 343 18.36 -6.76 4.19
N GLY A 344 17.94 -6.53 2.94
CA GLY A 344 18.07 -7.52 1.86
C GLY A 344 16.82 -7.58 0.98
N ALA A 345 16.33 -8.77 0.66
CA ALA A 345 15.05 -8.93 -0.03
C ALA A 345 13.94 -9.28 0.96
N VAL A 346 12.85 -8.51 0.95
CA VAL A 346 11.67 -8.68 1.85
C VAL A 346 10.43 -9.16 1.10
N GLY A 347 10.56 -9.43 -0.19
CA GLY A 347 9.55 -10.11 -1.00
C GLY A 347 10.16 -11.33 -1.71
N PRO A 348 9.33 -12.22 -2.26
CA PRO A 348 9.82 -13.40 -2.95
C PRO A 348 10.58 -13.02 -4.22
N TRP A 349 11.71 -13.70 -4.42
CA TRP A 349 12.49 -13.83 -5.64
C TRP A 349 12.95 -12.54 -6.34
N CYS A 350 13.77 -11.75 -5.65
CA CYS A 350 14.62 -10.73 -6.28
C CYS A 350 15.80 -11.37 -7.00
N THR A 351 16.35 -10.75 -8.05
CA THR A 351 17.56 -11.28 -8.70
C THR A 351 18.64 -10.21 -8.81
N GLY A 352 19.92 -10.57 -8.68
CA GLY A 352 21.05 -9.66 -8.95
C GLY A 352 21.10 -8.44 -8.03
N LEU A 353 20.95 -8.65 -6.72
CA LEU A 353 21.03 -7.58 -5.72
C LEU A 353 22.47 -7.41 -5.25
N LEU A 354 23.00 -6.19 -5.33
CA LEU A 354 24.33 -5.84 -4.81
C LEU A 354 24.20 -4.99 -3.56
N PHE A 355 24.75 -5.47 -2.45
CA PHE A 355 25.04 -4.67 -1.28
C PHE A 355 26.56 -4.44 -1.27
N ASP A 356 26.99 -3.19 -1.38
CA ASP A 356 28.41 -2.82 -1.46
C ASP A 356 28.71 -1.76 -0.40
N ASN A 357 29.55 -2.08 0.58
CA ASN A 357 29.83 -1.21 1.73
C ASN A 357 28.56 -0.81 2.52
N VAL A 358 27.62 -1.75 2.71
CA VAL A 358 26.43 -1.53 3.53
C VAL A 358 26.71 -1.89 4.98
N ASN A 359 26.39 -0.99 5.91
CA ASN A 359 26.50 -1.20 7.35
C ASN A 359 25.10 -1.24 7.98
N ILE A 360 24.75 -2.36 8.63
CA ILE A 360 23.50 -2.54 9.37
C ILE A 360 23.83 -2.65 10.85
N ASP A 361 23.50 -1.62 11.62
CA ASP A 361 23.68 -1.63 13.07
C ASP A 361 22.50 -2.31 13.77
N GLY A 362 22.78 -3.33 14.59
CA GLY A 362 21.77 -4.02 15.40
C GLY A 362 20.96 -5.12 14.70
N ASN A 363 21.19 -5.42 13.42
CA ASN A 363 20.45 -6.47 12.72
C ASN A 363 21.21 -7.13 11.55
N ASP A 364 20.52 -7.99 10.79
CA ASP A 364 21.10 -8.88 9.79
C ASP A 364 21.03 -8.35 8.35
N ILE A 365 21.82 -8.96 7.46
CA ILE A 365 21.56 -8.99 6.02
C ILE A 365 21.14 -10.42 5.64
N LYS A 366 20.04 -10.58 4.89
CA LYS A 366 19.52 -11.91 4.50
C LYS A 366 19.30 -12.07 3.01
N PHE A 367 19.99 -13.06 2.42
CA PHE A 367 19.86 -13.58 1.06
C PHE A 367 19.62 -15.12 1.09
N CYS A 368 18.47 -15.52 1.65
CA CYS A 368 18.18 -16.91 2.03
C CYS A 368 16.72 -17.30 1.78
N ASN A 369 16.35 -18.53 2.15
CA ASN A 369 14.96 -18.96 2.22
C ASN A 369 14.32 -18.54 3.55
N LEU A 370 13.26 -17.74 3.49
CA LEU A 370 12.50 -17.26 4.66
C LEU A 370 11.20 -18.04 4.89
N GLY A 371 10.94 -19.07 4.08
CA GLY A 371 9.79 -19.96 4.24
C GLY A 371 8.45 -19.20 4.27
N LEU A 372 7.69 -19.41 5.34
CA LEU A 372 6.34 -18.88 5.50
C LEU A 372 6.28 -17.37 5.84
N GLU A 373 7.39 -16.74 6.23
CA GLU A 373 7.43 -15.31 6.56
C GLU A 373 6.79 -14.45 5.46
N GLY A 374 6.14 -13.34 5.83
CA GLY A 374 5.50 -12.42 4.87
C GLY A 374 4.45 -13.07 3.97
N TYR A 375 3.75 -14.10 4.46
CA TYR A 375 2.78 -14.90 3.70
C TYR A 375 3.45 -15.65 2.53
N GLY A 376 4.47 -16.43 2.86
CA GLY A 376 5.19 -17.31 1.92
C GLY A 376 6.22 -16.59 1.05
N ILE A 377 7.17 -15.89 1.67
CA ILE A 377 8.31 -15.28 0.95
C ILE A 377 9.19 -16.36 0.31
N GLY A 378 9.44 -17.50 0.94
CA GLY A 378 10.35 -18.51 0.39
C GLY A 378 11.75 -17.95 0.11
N TRP A 379 12.34 -18.31 -1.03
CA TRP A 379 13.62 -17.73 -1.46
C TRP A 379 13.48 -16.24 -1.80
N ASN A 380 14.17 -15.39 -1.05
CA ASN A 380 14.03 -13.94 -1.19
C ASN A 380 14.89 -13.37 -2.33
N THR A 381 16.05 -13.95 -2.62
CA THR A 381 16.90 -13.52 -3.74
C THR A 381 17.85 -14.61 -4.28
N ALA A 382 18.33 -14.43 -5.50
CA ALA A 382 19.33 -15.25 -6.18
C ALA A 382 20.32 -14.38 -7.00
N ASN A 383 21.53 -14.91 -7.25
CA ASN A 383 22.63 -14.22 -7.95
C ASN A 383 23.02 -12.88 -7.31
N SER A 384 22.92 -12.80 -5.98
CA SER A 384 23.13 -11.56 -5.22
C SER A 384 24.47 -11.58 -4.49
N LEU A 385 25.03 -10.40 -4.21
CA LEU A 385 26.34 -10.22 -3.60
C LEU A 385 26.27 -9.22 -2.43
N ALA A 386 26.74 -9.64 -1.26
CA ALA A 386 27.15 -8.74 -0.19
C ALA A 386 28.67 -8.58 -0.25
N TYR A 387 29.14 -7.35 -0.47
CA TYR A 387 30.55 -7.00 -0.62
C TYR A 387 30.94 -5.93 0.39
N GLN A 388 31.95 -6.18 1.22
CA GLN A 388 32.40 -5.24 2.26
C GLN A 388 31.29 -4.73 3.19
N CYS A 389 30.29 -5.56 3.45
CA CYS A 389 29.21 -5.25 4.36
C CYS A 389 29.58 -5.52 5.82
N THR A 390 28.89 -4.86 6.74
CA THR A 390 28.94 -5.14 8.17
C THR A 390 27.52 -5.26 8.71
N ALA A 391 27.25 -6.30 9.48
CA ALA A 391 25.94 -6.58 10.08
C ALA A 391 26.11 -7.48 11.31
N ALA A 392 25.06 -7.64 12.13
CA ALA A 392 25.06 -8.60 13.23
C ALA A 392 25.20 -10.05 12.68
N GLY A 393 24.37 -10.39 11.69
CA GLY A 393 24.44 -11.63 10.93
C GLY A 393 24.37 -11.39 9.43
N ILE A 394 25.00 -12.27 8.64
CA ILE A 394 24.84 -12.33 7.18
C ILE A 394 24.45 -13.75 6.81
N PHE A 395 23.24 -13.88 6.26
CA PHE A 395 22.67 -15.14 5.79
C PHE A 395 22.71 -15.17 4.28
N ALA A 396 23.36 -16.16 3.68
CA ALA A 396 23.40 -16.34 2.24
C ALA A 396 23.42 -17.82 1.87
N ASP A 397 22.57 -18.20 0.92
CA ASP A 397 22.37 -19.59 0.52
C ASP A 397 22.60 -19.82 -0.97
N SER A 398 23.06 -21.04 -1.27
CA SER A 398 22.96 -21.62 -2.61
C SER A 398 21.51 -22.04 -2.88
N ILE A 399 21.10 -21.92 -4.13
CA ILE A 399 19.71 -22.08 -4.52
C ILE A 399 19.50 -23.45 -5.20
N PRO A 400 18.36 -24.14 -5.01
CA PRO A 400 18.10 -25.45 -5.63
C PRO A 400 18.20 -25.49 -7.16
N ASP A 401 18.09 -24.34 -7.83
CA ASP A 401 18.25 -24.23 -9.27
C ASP A 401 19.73 -24.15 -9.74
N GLY A 402 20.67 -24.11 -8.81
CA GLY A 402 22.11 -24.01 -9.05
C GLY A 402 22.64 -22.58 -9.07
N SER A 403 21.77 -21.57 -8.97
CA SER A 403 22.21 -20.19 -8.73
C SER A 403 22.72 -20.03 -7.29
N ASN A 404 23.50 -18.97 -7.04
CA ASN A 404 24.13 -18.78 -5.75
C ASN A 404 24.07 -17.33 -5.27
N ASN A 405 24.04 -17.15 -3.96
CA ASN A 405 24.27 -15.87 -3.31
C ASN A 405 25.68 -15.84 -2.72
N HIS A 406 26.33 -14.69 -2.81
CA HIS A 406 27.74 -14.52 -2.51
C HIS A 406 27.93 -13.52 -1.39
N VAL A 407 28.92 -13.79 -0.54
CA VAL A 407 29.38 -12.92 0.53
C VAL A 407 30.89 -12.80 0.43
N PHE A 408 31.39 -11.58 0.28
CA PHE A 408 32.81 -11.32 0.06
C PHE A 408 33.31 -10.16 0.92
N ALA A 409 34.35 -10.42 1.72
CA ALA A 409 35.01 -9.40 2.55
C ALA A 409 34.08 -8.68 3.54
N CYS A 410 33.11 -9.40 4.10
CA CYS A 410 32.13 -8.86 5.05
C CYS A 410 32.51 -9.16 6.49
N TRP A 411 31.87 -8.48 7.45
CA TRP A 411 32.01 -8.68 8.89
C TRP A 411 30.65 -8.96 9.53
N ALA A 412 30.46 -10.16 10.07
CA ALA A 412 29.21 -10.61 10.72
C ALA A 412 29.34 -12.01 11.35
N GLN A 413 28.29 -12.48 12.02
CA GLN A 413 28.03 -13.92 12.13
C GLN A 413 27.54 -14.46 10.76
N PHE A 414 28.25 -15.43 10.19
CA PHE A 414 27.89 -16.00 8.88
C PHE A 414 27.03 -17.26 9.02
N ASN A 415 26.02 -17.40 8.18
CA ASN A 415 25.19 -18.59 8.10
C ASN A 415 24.68 -18.85 6.68
N GLY A 416 24.54 -20.12 6.32
CA GLY A 416 23.96 -20.58 5.07
C GLY A 416 24.93 -21.33 4.17
N SER A 417 24.43 -21.72 3.01
CA SER A 417 25.06 -22.60 2.02
C SER A 417 25.64 -21.85 0.82
N GLY A 418 25.64 -20.52 0.85
CA GLY A 418 26.15 -19.66 -0.21
C GLY A 418 27.68 -19.71 -0.35
N ASP A 419 28.20 -18.89 -1.25
CA ASP A 419 29.65 -18.71 -1.41
C ASP A 419 30.18 -17.61 -0.49
N PHE A 420 30.94 -18.00 0.53
CA PHE A 420 31.52 -17.11 1.53
C PHE A 420 33.03 -17.04 1.37
N GLN A 421 33.55 -15.83 1.14
CA GLN A 421 34.98 -15.59 0.95
C GLN A 421 35.42 -14.37 1.75
N GLN A 422 36.66 -14.40 2.26
CA GLN A 422 37.24 -13.28 3.02
C GLN A 422 36.36 -12.86 4.22
N CYS A 423 35.69 -13.80 4.89
CA CYS A 423 34.88 -13.53 6.08
C CYS A 423 35.71 -12.89 7.20
N ASN A 424 35.16 -11.84 7.81
CA ASN A 424 35.82 -10.99 8.81
C ASN A 424 37.17 -10.43 8.31
N ASN A 425 37.19 -10.02 7.04
CA ASN A 425 38.34 -9.38 6.42
C ASN A 425 37.89 -8.23 5.52
N HIS A 426 38.84 -7.37 5.13
CA HIS A 426 38.63 -6.31 4.15
C HIS A 426 39.30 -6.65 2.81
N ALA A 427 38.81 -6.06 1.73
CA ALA A 427 39.36 -6.26 0.39
C ALA A 427 39.54 -4.93 -0.37
N LYS A 428 40.48 -4.93 -1.32
CA LYS A 428 40.59 -3.90 -2.35
C LYS A 428 40.07 -4.47 -3.69
N PRO A 429 39.36 -3.70 -4.51
CA PRO A 429 38.96 -2.30 -4.32
C PRO A 429 37.92 -2.13 -3.20
N TRP A 430 37.87 -0.95 -2.58
CA TRP A 430 36.97 -0.74 -1.43
C TRP A 430 35.48 -0.81 -1.83
N SER A 431 35.13 -0.38 -3.04
CA SER A 431 33.79 -0.58 -3.61
C SER A 431 33.87 -1.42 -4.88
N HIS A 432 33.10 -2.52 -4.90
CA HIS A 432 32.97 -3.36 -6.08
C HIS A 432 32.21 -2.64 -7.20
N PHE A 433 31.15 -1.92 -6.87
CA PHE A 433 30.38 -1.11 -7.82
C PHE A 433 31.26 -0.07 -8.52
N ALA A 434 32.05 0.68 -7.76
CA ALA A 434 32.92 1.72 -8.31
C ALA A 434 33.95 1.14 -9.28
N SER A 435 34.60 0.03 -8.91
CA SER A 435 35.58 -0.64 -9.78
C SER A 435 34.95 -1.21 -11.06
N LEU A 436 33.77 -1.82 -10.96
CA LEU A 436 33.04 -2.29 -12.14
C LEU A 436 32.61 -1.13 -13.05
N LEU A 437 32.21 0.00 -12.46
CA LEU A 437 31.84 1.19 -13.22
C LEU A 437 33.04 1.77 -13.96
N GLU A 438 34.17 1.94 -13.27
CA GLU A 438 35.44 2.42 -13.85
C GLU A 438 35.86 1.55 -15.03
N LYS A 439 35.92 0.23 -14.82
CA LYS A 439 36.29 -0.74 -15.87
C LYS A 439 35.35 -0.68 -17.06
N ARG A 440 34.04 -0.51 -16.83
CA ARG A 440 33.04 -0.44 -17.90
C ARG A 440 33.13 0.85 -18.69
N LEU A 441 33.37 1.98 -18.04
CA LEU A 441 33.42 3.30 -18.69
C LEU A 441 34.80 3.62 -19.28
N GLY A 442 35.86 2.97 -18.80
CA GLY A 442 37.24 3.22 -19.23
C GLY A 442 37.74 4.63 -18.87
N ARG A 443 37.19 5.23 -17.80
CA ARG A 443 37.56 6.56 -17.29
C ARG A 443 37.50 6.57 -15.77
N ASP A 444 38.17 7.54 -15.15
CA ASP A 444 38.06 7.78 -13.71
C ASP A 444 36.60 8.10 -13.33
N VAL A 445 36.18 7.49 -12.23
CA VAL A 445 34.84 7.61 -11.63
C VAL A 445 34.91 8.01 -10.15
N SER A 446 36.10 8.33 -9.63
CA SER A 446 36.31 8.64 -8.21
C SER A 446 35.43 9.79 -7.73
N ALA A 447 35.31 10.86 -8.53
CA ALA A 447 34.43 12.00 -8.24
C ALA A 447 32.93 11.63 -8.29
N GLN A 448 32.55 10.66 -9.13
CA GLN A 448 31.16 10.24 -9.31
C GLN A 448 30.72 9.27 -8.20
N CYS A 449 31.56 8.29 -7.86
CA CYS A 449 31.26 7.27 -6.86
C CYS A 449 31.44 7.80 -5.43
N ARG A 450 32.44 8.67 -5.22
CA ARG A 450 32.87 9.17 -3.91
C ARG A 450 32.96 8.02 -2.91
N VAL A 451 33.96 7.17 -3.02
CA VAL A 451 34.11 6.03 -2.10
C VAL A 451 34.76 6.49 -0.79
N LEU A 452 34.07 6.33 0.34
CA LEU A 452 34.62 6.52 1.67
C LEU A 452 35.44 5.28 2.05
N GLU A 453 36.74 5.35 1.79
CA GLU A 453 37.68 4.31 2.22
C GLU A 453 37.89 4.39 3.73
N ARG A 454 37.62 3.28 4.44
CA ARG A 454 37.78 3.18 5.90
C ARG A 454 39.09 2.44 6.22
N GLU A 455 40.21 2.92 5.67
CA GLU A 455 41.53 2.26 5.69
C GLU A 455 42.08 1.94 7.10
N ARG A 456 41.56 2.58 8.17
CA ARG A 456 41.94 2.31 9.58
C ARG A 456 41.77 0.84 10.00
N ASN A 457 41.03 0.04 9.23
CA ASN A 457 40.72 -1.35 9.57
C ASN A 457 41.80 -2.36 9.12
N ASN A 458 42.85 -1.94 8.42
CA ASN A 458 43.88 -2.84 7.89
C ASN A 458 45.22 -2.69 8.64
N VAL A 459 45.15 -2.65 9.97
CA VAL A 459 46.34 -2.60 10.84
C VAL A 459 46.75 -4.02 11.18
N SER A 460 48.05 -4.33 11.04
CA SER A 460 48.62 -5.63 11.42
C SER A 460 48.20 -6.04 12.84
N ASN A 461 47.86 -7.31 13.04
CA ASN A 461 47.65 -7.90 14.37
C ASN A 461 48.94 -7.90 15.24
N ASN A 462 50.07 -7.50 14.67
CA ASN A 462 51.33 -7.27 15.35
C ASN A 462 51.93 -5.92 14.89
N PRO A 463 51.40 -4.78 15.37
CA PRO A 463 51.88 -3.46 14.96
C PRO A 463 53.21 -3.14 15.66
N THR A 464 54.08 -2.37 15.00
CA THR A 464 55.26 -1.79 15.67
C THR A 464 54.82 -0.75 16.70
N TYR A 465 55.69 -0.40 17.66
CA TYR A 465 55.38 0.64 18.67
C TYR A 465 54.96 1.98 18.02
N ASP A 466 55.65 2.41 16.95
CA ASP A 466 55.31 3.65 16.24
C ASP A 466 53.93 3.59 15.57
N VAL A 467 53.57 2.43 14.98
CA VAL A 467 52.23 2.23 14.41
C VAL A 467 51.18 2.25 15.51
N ALA A 468 51.42 1.58 16.64
CA ALA A 468 50.50 1.58 17.77
C ALA A 468 50.29 2.99 18.36
N GLN A 469 51.35 3.79 18.52
CA GLN A 469 51.22 5.18 18.99
C GLN A 469 50.41 6.05 18.02
N LYS A 470 50.66 5.94 16.71
CA LYS A 470 49.84 6.61 15.69
C LYS A 470 48.37 6.21 15.79
N MET A 471 48.08 4.92 15.98
CA MET A 471 46.70 4.44 16.16
C MET A 471 46.04 4.99 17.42
N VAL A 472 46.77 5.16 18.53
CA VAL A 472 46.26 5.80 19.76
C VAL A 472 45.93 7.28 19.52
N GLU A 473 46.80 8.01 18.83
CA GLU A 473 46.53 9.41 18.47
C GLU A 473 45.31 9.54 17.56
N GLU A 474 45.18 8.67 16.57
CA GLU A 474 44.02 8.64 15.67
C GLU A 474 42.73 8.21 16.37
N ALA A 475 42.79 7.30 17.34
CA ALA A 475 41.64 6.83 18.13
C ALA A 475 41.00 7.93 18.99
N ARG A 476 41.71 9.04 19.24
CA ARG A 476 41.14 10.22 19.90
C ARG A 476 40.11 10.96 19.03
N LYS A 477 40.07 10.67 17.73
CA LYS A 477 39.09 11.22 16.79
C LYS A 477 37.99 10.19 16.52
N PRO A 478 36.71 10.51 16.77
CA PRO A 478 35.60 9.65 16.40
C PRO A 478 35.66 9.21 14.93
N ARG A 479 35.10 8.04 14.65
CA ARG A 479 34.95 7.56 13.28
C ARG A 479 33.98 8.48 12.53
N ILE A 480 34.27 8.77 11.26
CA ILE A 480 33.34 9.48 10.38
C ILE A 480 32.09 8.64 10.17
N THR A 481 30.92 9.17 10.53
CA THR A 481 29.61 8.55 10.26
C THR A 481 29.12 8.90 8.85
N MET A 482 28.18 8.11 8.31
CA MET A 482 27.57 8.41 7.02
C MET A 482 26.93 9.81 6.99
N GLN A 483 26.23 10.22 8.06
CA GLN A 483 25.65 11.56 8.16
C GLN A 483 26.72 12.66 8.11
N MET A 484 27.80 12.53 8.88
CA MET A 484 28.90 13.49 8.88
C MET A 484 29.53 13.58 7.49
N TRP A 485 29.75 12.45 6.84
CA TRP A 485 30.35 12.41 5.52
C TRP A 485 29.43 12.96 4.43
N ILE A 486 28.12 12.68 4.47
CA ILE A 486 27.15 13.31 3.57
C ILE A 486 27.15 14.82 3.80
N ALA A 487 27.16 15.29 5.04
CA ALA A 487 27.17 16.72 5.36
C ALA A 487 28.45 17.43 4.88
N ASP A 488 29.61 16.79 4.97
CA ASP A 488 30.91 17.34 4.58
C ASP A 488 31.16 17.24 3.06
N SER A 489 30.88 16.08 2.47
CA SER A 489 31.30 15.74 1.11
C SER A 489 30.24 15.94 0.03
N ALA A 490 28.94 15.87 0.38
CA ALA A 490 27.89 16.04 -0.63
C ALA A 490 27.67 17.54 -0.90
N ARG A 491 28.08 17.98 -2.09
CA ARG A 491 27.86 19.36 -2.55
C ARG A 491 26.75 19.40 -3.58
N PHE A 492 25.74 20.23 -3.34
CA PHE A 492 24.70 20.48 -4.34
C PHE A 492 25.25 21.44 -5.40
N MET A 493 25.57 20.91 -6.58
CA MET A 493 26.23 21.67 -7.64
C MET A 493 25.26 22.39 -8.58
N ALA A 494 23.98 22.02 -8.55
CA ALA A 494 22.96 22.58 -9.42
C ALA A 494 22.52 23.99 -8.96
N SER A 495 22.14 24.84 -9.92
CA SER A 495 21.78 26.22 -9.64
C SER A 495 20.54 26.35 -8.75
N VAL A 496 20.65 27.12 -7.67
CA VAL A 496 19.51 27.52 -6.81
C VAL A 496 19.17 29.01 -6.97
N SER A 497 19.60 29.64 -8.06
CA SER A 497 19.35 31.07 -8.29
C SER A 497 17.96 31.31 -8.90
N PRO A 498 17.10 32.12 -8.27
CA PRO A 498 15.78 32.44 -8.81
C PRO A 498 15.79 33.58 -9.84
N VAL A 499 16.95 34.18 -10.14
CA VAL A 499 17.07 35.47 -10.88
C VAL A 499 16.34 35.48 -12.24
N ARG A 500 16.34 34.35 -12.94
CA ARG A 500 15.70 34.20 -14.27
C ARG A 500 14.37 33.46 -14.22
N ALA A 501 13.92 33.08 -13.02
CA ALA A 501 12.73 32.28 -12.83
C ALA A 501 11.46 33.14 -12.88
N MET A 502 10.39 32.59 -13.43
CA MET A 502 9.05 33.16 -13.31
C MET A 502 8.55 32.98 -11.87
N ASP A 503 8.05 34.04 -11.24
CA ASP A 503 7.34 33.91 -9.97
C ASP A 503 6.01 33.18 -10.21
N VAL A 504 5.73 32.15 -9.41
CA VAL A 504 4.48 31.37 -9.49
C VAL A 504 3.21 32.24 -9.41
N ASP A 505 3.27 33.35 -8.69
CA ASP A 505 2.13 34.26 -8.52
C ASP A 505 1.87 35.09 -9.79
N LYS A 506 2.85 35.18 -10.70
CA LYS A 506 2.72 35.83 -12.02
C LYS A 506 2.25 34.87 -13.12
N ILE A 507 2.21 33.56 -12.85
CA ILE A 507 1.68 32.58 -13.79
C ILE A 507 0.17 32.83 -13.91
N LYS A 508 -0.26 33.34 -15.07
CA LYS A 508 -1.69 33.44 -15.38
C LYS A 508 -2.30 32.06 -15.26
N GLU A 509 -3.42 31.96 -14.57
CA GLU A 509 -4.21 30.74 -14.65
C GLU A 509 -4.54 30.52 -16.12
N ARG A 510 -4.14 29.37 -16.67
CA ARG A 510 -4.78 28.93 -17.92
C ARG A 510 -6.24 28.87 -17.57
N SER A 511 -7.08 29.62 -18.30
CA SER A 511 -8.52 29.42 -18.28
C SER A 511 -8.73 27.94 -18.53
N LYS A 512 -8.92 27.16 -17.46
CA LYS A 512 -9.34 25.78 -17.58
C LYS A 512 -10.54 25.87 -18.52
N LYS A 513 -10.59 25.03 -19.57
CA LYS A 513 -11.90 24.68 -20.11
C LYS A 513 -12.75 24.41 -18.87
N LYS A 514 -13.83 25.17 -18.69
CA LYS A 514 -14.80 25.06 -17.59
C LYS A 514 -15.49 23.69 -17.66
N ALA A 515 -14.70 22.64 -17.50
CA ALA A 515 -15.08 21.26 -17.36
C ALA A 515 -14.34 20.83 -16.08
N ASP A 516 -15.09 20.46 -15.05
CA ASP A 516 -14.64 20.06 -13.69
C ASP A 516 -14.36 21.10 -12.61
N LEU A 517 -14.70 22.38 -12.79
CA LEU A 517 -14.90 23.31 -11.65
C LEU A 517 -16.26 24.01 -11.67
N SER A 518 -17.22 23.52 -12.47
CA SER A 518 -18.60 23.81 -12.13
C SER A 518 -18.82 23.26 -10.73
N HIS A 519 -19.33 24.11 -9.85
CA HIS A 519 -20.22 23.65 -8.80
C HIS A 519 -21.42 22.99 -9.52
N ALA A 520 -21.20 21.84 -10.15
CA ALA A 520 -22.29 20.93 -10.47
C ALA A 520 -22.95 20.74 -9.12
N ARG A 521 -24.17 21.29 -8.96
CA ARG A 521 -24.92 21.20 -7.71
C ARG A 521 -24.75 19.78 -7.21
N LYS A 522 -24.27 19.60 -5.96
CA LYS A 522 -24.18 18.28 -5.34
C LYS A 522 -25.51 17.57 -5.69
N PRO A 523 -25.47 16.39 -6.34
CA PRO A 523 -26.69 15.75 -6.75
C PRO A 523 -27.58 15.59 -5.53
N VAL A 524 -28.85 15.98 -5.68
CA VAL A 524 -29.80 15.96 -4.58
C VAL A 524 -30.27 14.53 -4.41
N PHE A 525 -29.75 13.88 -3.38
CA PHE A 525 -30.25 12.60 -2.88
C PHE A 525 -31.50 12.88 -2.05
N ALA A 526 -32.60 12.19 -2.36
CA ALA A 526 -33.86 12.36 -1.64
C ALA A 526 -34.64 11.05 -1.60
N ILE A 527 -35.37 10.83 -0.51
CA ILE A 527 -36.44 9.83 -0.48
C ILE A 527 -37.74 10.57 -0.81
N LYS A 528 -38.37 10.22 -1.94
CA LYS A 528 -39.65 10.80 -2.38
C LYS A 528 -40.63 9.67 -2.63
N GLU A 529 -41.82 9.77 -2.03
CA GLU A 529 -42.85 8.73 -2.13
C GLU A 529 -42.28 7.32 -1.83
N GLY A 530 -41.42 7.22 -0.82
CA GLY A 530 -40.74 5.98 -0.43
C GLY A 530 -39.83 5.38 -1.49
N LYS A 531 -39.22 6.21 -2.35
CA LYS A 531 -38.21 5.81 -3.33
C LYS A 531 -36.97 6.67 -3.22
N ILE A 532 -35.79 6.05 -3.31
CA ILE A 532 -34.53 6.78 -3.35
C ILE A 532 -34.31 7.35 -4.76
N MET A 533 -34.26 8.67 -4.83
CA MET A 533 -34.14 9.45 -6.04
C MET A 533 -32.82 10.23 -6.03
N VAL A 534 -32.21 10.36 -7.20
CA VAL A 534 -31.08 11.26 -7.45
C VAL A 534 -31.48 12.19 -8.57
N ALA A 535 -31.50 13.50 -8.30
CA ALA A 535 -31.97 14.52 -9.25
C ALA A 535 -33.34 14.15 -9.87
N ASP A 536 -34.31 13.80 -9.02
CA ASP A 536 -35.67 13.41 -9.39
C ASP A 536 -35.80 12.18 -10.30
N THR A 537 -34.74 11.38 -10.40
CA THR A 537 -34.74 10.10 -11.10
C THR A 537 -34.56 8.95 -10.11
N LEU A 538 -35.35 7.87 -10.28
CA LEU A 538 -35.18 6.65 -9.49
C LEU A 538 -33.76 6.13 -9.67
N LEU A 539 -33.04 5.97 -8.57
CA LEU A 539 -31.71 5.38 -8.61
C LEU A 539 -31.83 3.88 -8.87
N LYS A 540 -31.16 3.38 -9.91
CA LYS A 540 -31.16 1.96 -10.33
C LYS A 540 -29.73 1.54 -10.62
N GLY A 541 -29.38 0.30 -10.30
CA GLY A 541 -28.07 -0.26 -10.59
C GLY A 541 -27.64 -1.35 -9.63
N ALA A 542 -26.40 -1.80 -9.79
CA ALA A 542 -25.84 -2.90 -9.03
C ALA A 542 -25.47 -2.49 -7.59
N ARG A 543 -25.40 -3.50 -6.71
CA ARG A 543 -24.78 -3.42 -5.39
C ARG A 543 -23.41 -4.10 -5.43
N MET A 544 -22.44 -3.55 -4.72
CA MET A 544 -21.16 -4.20 -4.47
C MET A 544 -20.84 -4.22 -2.97
N ASN A 545 -20.21 -5.30 -2.50
CA ASN A 545 -19.80 -5.46 -1.12
C ASN A 545 -18.29 -5.30 -0.96
N THR A 546 -17.89 -4.65 0.12
CA THR A 546 -16.50 -4.67 0.59
C THR A 546 -16.13 -6.09 1.01
N PRO A 547 -14.97 -6.62 0.58
CA PRO A 547 -14.53 -7.93 1.00
C PRO A 547 -14.08 -7.96 2.46
N TRP A 548 -14.34 -9.09 3.12
CA TRP A 548 -14.10 -9.26 4.55
C TRP A 548 -12.62 -9.40 4.95
N TRP A 549 -11.81 -10.06 4.11
CA TRP A 549 -10.37 -10.30 4.38
C TRP A 549 -9.58 -10.82 3.16
N ASN A 550 -10.22 -11.01 1.99
CA ASN A 550 -9.60 -11.73 0.85
C ASN A 550 -8.61 -10.85 0.04
N GLY A 551 -7.35 -11.25 0.00
CA GLY A 551 -6.33 -10.53 -0.76
C GLY A 551 -5.06 -11.35 -0.89
N ARG A 552 -4.19 -10.98 -1.83
CA ARG A 552 -2.90 -11.63 -1.99
C ARG A 552 -1.91 -10.63 -2.56
N VAL A 553 -0.79 -10.40 -1.88
CA VAL A 553 0.25 -9.46 -2.34
C VAL A 553 1.13 -10.13 -3.40
N ARG A 554 0.54 -10.41 -4.56
CA ARG A 554 1.18 -11.01 -5.75
C ARG A 554 0.65 -10.32 -7.01
N TYR A 555 1.55 -9.94 -7.92
CA TYR A 555 1.18 -9.19 -9.12
C TYR A 555 0.11 -9.87 -9.99
N SER A 556 0.12 -11.20 -10.06
CA SER A 556 -0.88 -11.98 -10.81
C SER A 556 -2.27 -12.02 -10.16
N ALA A 557 -2.36 -11.72 -8.86
CA ALA A 557 -3.60 -11.67 -8.11
C ALA A 557 -4.29 -10.30 -8.23
N PHE A 558 -3.53 -9.20 -8.27
CA PHE A 558 -4.06 -7.82 -8.20
C PHE A 558 -5.25 -7.54 -9.12
N PRO A 559 -5.26 -7.90 -10.41
CA PRO A 559 -6.39 -7.60 -11.30
C PRO A 559 -7.68 -8.35 -10.95
N LYS A 560 -7.59 -9.42 -10.14
CA LYS A 560 -8.70 -10.31 -9.77
C LYS A 560 -9.35 -9.93 -8.44
N ILE A 561 -8.70 -9.08 -7.64
CA ILE A 561 -9.20 -8.73 -6.32
C ILE A 561 -10.22 -7.61 -6.43
N ALA A 562 -11.37 -7.77 -5.77
CA ALA A 562 -12.41 -6.76 -5.70
C ALA A 562 -11.92 -5.46 -5.03
N ASP A 563 -12.61 -4.36 -5.33
CA ASP A 563 -12.33 -3.07 -4.69
C ASP A 563 -12.66 -3.13 -3.20
N ALA A 564 -11.80 -2.49 -2.42
CA ALA A 564 -11.94 -2.37 -0.97
C ALA A 564 -11.35 -1.01 -0.59
N VAL A 565 -12.18 -0.09 -0.12
CA VAL A 565 -11.77 1.30 0.09
C VAL A 565 -10.85 1.44 1.30
N THR A 566 -10.97 0.54 2.27
CA THR A 566 -10.23 0.50 3.54
C THR A 566 -9.19 -0.62 3.60
N ARG A 567 -8.89 -1.28 2.47
CA ARG A 567 -7.74 -2.17 2.33
C ARG A 567 -6.47 -1.34 2.17
N PHE A 568 -5.43 -1.72 2.89
CA PHE A 568 -4.14 -1.04 2.85
C PHE A 568 -2.99 -2.02 2.60
N VAL A 569 -2.15 -1.70 1.61
CA VAL A 569 -0.89 -2.39 1.30
C VAL A 569 0.21 -1.33 1.31
N PRO A 570 1.01 -1.23 2.39
CA PRO A 570 2.07 -0.23 2.49
C PRO A 570 3.00 -0.23 1.28
N GLY A 571 3.40 0.95 0.80
CA GLY A 571 4.28 1.11 -0.35
C GLY A 571 3.70 0.69 -1.70
N MET A 572 2.43 0.29 -1.81
CA MET A 572 1.78 -0.08 -3.08
C MET A 572 0.41 0.56 -3.24
N GLU A 573 0.19 1.21 -4.39
CA GLU A 573 -1.10 1.81 -4.74
C GLU A 573 -1.64 1.29 -6.07
N GLY A 574 -2.96 1.15 -6.14
CA GLY A 574 -3.68 0.77 -7.36
C GLY A 574 -4.67 -0.37 -7.13
N GLN A 575 -5.07 -1.02 -8.23
CA GLN A 575 -6.00 -2.15 -8.18
C GLN A 575 -5.41 -3.31 -7.35
N GLY A 576 -6.23 -3.91 -6.49
CA GLY A 576 -5.83 -5.06 -5.65
C GLY A 576 -4.85 -4.76 -4.52
N THR A 577 -4.40 -3.52 -4.36
CA THR A 577 -3.50 -3.06 -3.28
C THR A 577 -4.19 -1.95 -2.45
N THR A 578 -3.49 -0.89 -2.06
CA THR A 578 -4.12 0.33 -1.54
C THR A 578 -4.81 1.04 -2.70
N THR A 579 -6.13 0.94 -2.78
CA THR A 579 -6.83 1.49 -3.95
C THR A 579 -6.84 3.02 -3.94
N ARG A 580 -6.77 3.66 -5.10
CA ARG A 580 -7.05 5.10 -5.23
C ARG A 580 -8.55 5.31 -5.37
N VAL A 581 -9.14 6.19 -4.56
CA VAL A 581 -10.61 6.36 -4.54
C VAL A 581 -11.14 6.79 -5.91
N ASP A 582 -10.43 7.65 -6.64
CA ASP A 582 -10.82 8.04 -8.00
C ASP A 582 -10.96 6.82 -8.94
N SER A 583 -10.04 5.84 -8.81
CA SER A 583 -10.08 4.60 -9.59
C SER A 583 -11.26 3.70 -9.17
N VAL A 584 -11.56 3.61 -7.86
CA VAL A 584 -12.75 2.89 -7.38
C VAL A 584 -14.00 3.53 -7.96
N VAL A 585 -14.16 4.85 -7.82
CA VAL A 585 -15.34 5.58 -8.31
C VAL A 585 -15.53 5.39 -9.81
N ALA A 586 -14.46 5.44 -10.60
CA ALA A 586 -14.52 5.15 -12.04
C ALA A 586 -14.98 3.72 -12.32
N HIS A 587 -14.41 2.72 -11.64
CA HIS A 587 -14.78 1.32 -11.82
C HIS A 587 -16.21 1.00 -11.39
N LEU A 588 -16.67 1.60 -10.28
CA LEU A 588 -18.07 1.51 -9.82
C LEU A 588 -19.04 2.09 -10.84
N ARG A 589 -18.72 3.28 -11.39
CA ARG A 589 -19.51 3.90 -12.46
C ARG A 589 -19.59 2.99 -13.68
N ASP A 590 -18.45 2.46 -14.13
CA ASP A 590 -18.38 1.62 -15.34
C ASP A 590 -19.14 0.30 -15.17
N LYS A 591 -19.23 -0.21 -13.94
CA LYS A 591 -20.05 -1.37 -13.56
C LYS A 591 -21.51 -1.03 -13.20
N HIS A 592 -21.90 0.25 -13.33
CA HIS A 592 -23.22 0.75 -12.94
C HIS A 592 -23.61 0.38 -11.49
N VAL A 593 -22.64 0.43 -10.57
CA VAL A 593 -22.85 0.23 -9.14
C VAL A 593 -23.37 1.52 -8.52
N VAL A 594 -24.52 1.43 -7.85
CA VAL A 594 -25.16 2.56 -7.16
C VAL A 594 -25.21 2.37 -5.65
N LEU A 595 -24.97 1.16 -5.15
CA LEU A 595 -24.89 0.85 -3.72
C LEU A 595 -23.56 0.17 -3.39
N PHE A 596 -22.72 0.81 -2.59
CA PHE A 596 -21.48 0.24 -2.05
C PHE A 596 -21.65 -0.08 -0.57
N ASN A 597 -21.61 -1.36 -0.20
CA ASN A 597 -21.74 -1.81 1.18
C ASN A 597 -20.37 -1.90 1.85
N GLN A 598 -20.11 -1.03 2.82
CA GLN A 598 -18.85 -0.88 3.52
C GLN A 598 -18.92 -1.49 4.92
N ASN A 599 -18.11 -2.52 5.15
CA ASN A 599 -17.82 -3.13 6.45
C ASN A 599 -16.31 -3.08 6.73
N TYR A 600 -15.90 -3.26 7.99
CA TYR A 600 -14.50 -3.44 8.35
C TYR A 600 -14.09 -4.91 8.31
N GLY A 601 -12.78 -5.20 8.27
CA GLY A 601 -12.30 -6.57 8.08
C GLY A 601 -12.55 -7.50 9.27
N LEU A 602 -12.60 -8.82 9.03
CA LEU A 602 -12.70 -9.83 10.11
C LEU A 602 -11.51 -9.76 11.07
N TRP A 603 -10.33 -9.50 10.52
CA TRP A 603 -9.08 -9.33 11.26
C TRP A 603 -8.19 -8.33 10.52
N TYR A 604 -7.22 -7.80 11.24
CA TYR A 604 -6.33 -6.78 10.71
C TYR A 604 -5.30 -7.35 9.71
N ASP A 605 -4.63 -8.45 10.05
CA ASP A 605 -3.48 -8.98 9.30
C ASP A 605 -3.64 -10.44 8.86
N ARG A 606 -2.94 -10.79 7.77
CA ARG A 606 -3.09 -12.07 7.04
C ARG A 606 -2.55 -13.30 7.78
N ARG A 607 -1.81 -13.14 8.89
CA ARG A 607 -1.43 -14.31 9.70
C ARG A 607 -2.68 -15.06 10.17
N ARG A 608 -3.78 -14.35 10.42
CA ARG A 608 -5.05 -14.94 10.93
C ARG A 608 -5.85 -15.74 9.90
N ASP A 609 -5.39 -15.83 8.66
CA ASP A 609 -5.95 -16.74 7.68
C ASP A 609 -5.85 -18.22 8.12
N ASP A 610 -4.89 -18.57 9.00
CA ASP A 610 -4.79 -19.89 9.65
C ASP A 610 -5.98 -20.21 10.57
N HIS A 611 -6.80 -19.22 10.90
CA HIS A 611 -7.86 -19.28 11.90
C HIS A 611 -7.39 -19.71 13.30
N GLU A 612 -6.12 -19.44 13.63
CA GLU A 612 -5.58 -19.69 14.96
C GLU A 612 -6.22 -18.77 15.99
N ARG A 613 -6.22 -19.23 17.25
CA ARG A 613 -6.87 -18.53 18.38
C ARG A 613 -5.88 -18.09 19.45
N VAL A 614 -4.60 -18.32 19.20
CA VAL A 614 -3.50 -17.98 20.10
C VAL A 614 -2.90 -16.63 19.76
N ARG A 615 -2.15 -16.09 20.73
CA ARG A 615 -1.45 -14.81 20.61
C ARG A 615 -0.38 -14.91 19.54
N ARG A 616 -0.24 -13.86 18.72
CA ARG A 616 0.90 -13.75 17.80
C ARG A 616 2.17 -13.45 18.60
N ARG A 617 3.29 -13.99 18.12
CA ARG A 617 4.60 -13.88 18.79
C ARG A 617 5.09 -12.43 18.89
N ASP A 618 4.78 -11.62 17.88
CA ASP A 618 5.30 -10.27 17.69
C ASP A 618 4.36 -9.46 16.76
N GLY A 619 4.71 -8.18 16.55
CA GLY A 619 4.01 -7.27 15.64
C GLY A 619 4.33 -7.45 14.15
N ASP A 620 4.96 -8.55 13.71
CA ASP A 620 5.25 -8.81 12.28
C ASP A 620 3.97 -9.16 11.49
N VAL A 621 3.11 -8.15 11.31
CA VAL A 621 1.83 -8.25 10.64
C VAL A 621 1.99 -8.36 9.11
N TRP A 622 1.16 -9.18 8.47
CA TRP A 622 1.24 -9.43 7.03
C TRP A 622 0.12 -8.74 6.24
N ALA A 623 0.50 -8.02 5.18
CA ALA A 623 -0.42 -7.28 4.31
C ALA A 623 -1.13 -8.21 3.28
N PRO A 624 -2.29 -7.80 2.71
CA PRO A 624 -3.01 -6.54 2.94
C PRO A 624 -3.58 -6.42 4.35
N PHE A 625 -3.54 -5.21 4.89
CA PHE A 625 -4.22 -4.86 6.12
C PHE A 625 -5.68 -4.48 5.82
N TYR A 626 -6.60 -5.04 6.60
CA TYR A 626 -8.02 -4.66 6.57
C TYR A 626 -8.30 -3.79 7.80
N GLU A 627 -8.25 -2.48 7.56
CA GLU A 627 -8.28 -1.49 8.62
C GLU A 627 -9.58 -1.52 9.42
N GLN A 628 -9.44 -1.31 10.73
CA GLN A 628 -10.54 -1.27 11.68
C GLN A 628 -10.99 0.19 11.88
N PRO A 629 -12.27 0.45 12.21
CA PRO A 629 -12.77 1.80 12.43
C PRO A 629 -12.33 2.39 13.78
N PHE A 630 -11.63 1.61 14.61
CA PHE A 630 -11.12 2.01 15.92
C PHE A 630 -9.64 2.37 15.83
N ALA A 631 -9.24 3.48 16.45
CA ALA A 631 -7.85 3.91 16.44
C ALA A 631 -6.97 3.01 17.32
N ARG A 632 -5.72 2.79 16.90
CA ARG A 632 -4.66 2.27 17.76
C ARG A 632 -4.28 3.36 18.78
N SER A 633 -3.99 2.94 20.01
CA SER A 633 -3.74 3.84 21.14
C SER A 633 -2.26 4.21 21.32
N GLY A 634 -1.36 3.45 20.69
CA GLY A 634 0.08 3.51 20.99
C GLY A 634 0.47 2.83 22.31
N GLN A 635 -0.51 2.37 23.10
CA GLN A 635 -0.31 1.84 24.45
C GLN A 635 -0.51 0.32 24.53
N GLY A 636 0.31 -0.32 25.36
CA GLY A 636 0.27 -1.77 25.57
C GLY A 636 0.50 -2.58 24.29
N THR A 637 0.18 -3.87 24.36
CA THR A 637 0.29 -4.81 23.23
C THR A 637 -1.00 -5.61 23.13
N ALA A 638 -1.61 -5.61 21.95
CA ALA A 638 -2.78 -6.40 21.57
C ALA A 638 -2.36 -7.83 21.16
N TRP A 639 -3.35 -8.68 20.87
CA TRP A 639 -3.12 -10.09 20.58
C TRP A 639 -2.40 -10.37 19.24
N ASP A 640 -2.39 -9.37 18.35
CA ASP A 640 -1.65 -9.36 17.08
C ASP A 640 -0.21 -8.82 17.21
N GLY A 641 0.20 -8.37 18.40
CA GLY A 641 1.53 -7.85 18.68
C GLY A 641 1.72 -6.34 18.44
N LEU A 642 0.69 -5.63 17.94
CA LEU A 642 0.70 -4.17 17.81
C LEU A 642 0.12 -3.49 19.06
N SER A 643 0.06 -2.16 19.12
CA SER A 643 -0.58 -1.49 20.26
C SER A 643 -2.08 -1.79 20.39
N LYS A 644 -2.63 -1.65 21.60
CA LYS A 644 -4.06 -1.85 21.85
C LYS A 644 -4.89 -0.76 21.17
N TYR A 645 -6.15 -1.07 20.86
CA TYR A 645 -7.13 -0.12 20.38
C TYR A 645 -7.65 0.80 21.49
N ASP A 646 -8.07 2.00 21.12
CA ASP A 646 -8.93 2.87 21.93
C ASP A 646 -10.31 2.95 21.26
N LEU A 647 -11.27 2.21 21.80
CA LEU A 647 -12.64 2.13 21.31
C LEU A 647 -13.39 3.47 21.42
N THR A 648 -12.86 4.43 22.18
CA THR A 648 -13.42 5.78 22.22
C THR A 648 -12.96 6.64 21.06
N LYS A 649 -11.96 6.23 20.26
CA LYS A 649 -11.43 7.01 19.13
C LYS A 649 -11.67 6.28 17.81
N LEU A 650 -12.19 7.01 16.82
CA LEU A 650 -12.30 6.49 15.46
C LEU A 650 -10.93 6.53 14.78
N ASN A 651 -10.66 5.56 13.91
CA ASN A 651 -9.51 5.55 13.01
C ASN A 651 -9.69 6.63 11.93
N PRO A 652 -8.92 7.74 11.97
CA PRO A 652 -9.13 8.85 11.06
C PRO A 652 -8.93 8.48 9.59
N TRP A 653 -7.97 7.61 9.28
CA TRP A 653 -7.74 7.15 7.90
C TRP A 653 -8.94 6.36 7.39
N TYR A 654 -9.45 5.38 8.17
CA TYR A 654 -10.61 4.59 7.80
C TYR A 654 -11.83 5.48 7.45
N ILE A 655 -12.11 6.46 8.31
CA ILE A 655 -13.23 7.40 8.13
C ILE A 655 -13.01 8.29 6.90
N CYS A 656 -11.82 8.88 6.76
CA CYS A 656 -11.48 9.75 5.62
C CYS A 656 -11.69 9.03 4.28
N ARG A 657 -11.33 7.75 4.21
CA ARG A 657 -11.43 6.94 2.99
C ARG A 657 -12.88 6.71 2.56
N ILE A 658 -13.78 6.47 3.51
CA ILE A 658 -15.22 6.32 3.24
C ILE A 658 -15.83 7.65 2.82
N LYS A 659 -15.47 8.75 3.49
CA LYS A 659 -15.90 10.10 3.08
C LYS A 659 -15.49 10.41 1.65
N GLU A 660 -14.22 10.19 1.32
CA GLU A 660 -13.70 10.45 -0.01
C GLU A 660 -14.47 9.64 -1.08
N LEU A 661 -14.82 8.37 -0.78
CA LEU A 661 -15.66 7.56 -1.66
C LEU A 661 -17.06 8.16 -1.84
N ALA A 662 -17.71 8.57 -0.74
CA ALA A 662 -19.03 9.17 -0.76
C ALA A 662 -19.02 10.49 -1.55
N GLU A 663 -18.12 11.41 -1.24
CA GLU A 663 -17.98 12.72 -1.88
C GLU A 663 -17.72 12.58 -3.39
N LYS A 664 -16.72 11.78 -3.77
CA LYS A 664 -16.32 11.62 -5.18
C LYS A 664 -17.31 10.77 -5.99
N GLY A 665 -17.96 9.81 -5.33
CA GLY A 665 -18.97 8.93 -5.93
C GLY A 665 -20.34 9.60 -6.08
N ALA A 666 -20.64 10.64 -5.30
CA ALA A 666 -21.94 11.31 -5.28
C ALA A 666 -22.41 11.72 -6.67
N LYS A 667 -21.52 12.31 -7.49
CA LYS A 667 -21.81 12.75 -8.87
C LYS A 667 -22.30 11.64 -9.81
N ASN A 668 -22.00 10.38 -9.48
CA ASN A 668 -22.43 9.20 -10.23
C ASN A 668 -23.66 8.53 -9.61
N GLY A 669 -24.30 9.14 -8.61
CA GLY A 669 -25.42 8.57 -7.86
C GLY A 669 -25.01 7.45 -6.90
N LEU A 670 -23.75 7.37 -6.49
CA LEU A 670 -23.29 6.32 -5.56
C LEU A 670 -23.80 6.59 -4.14
N LEU A 671 -24.47 5.60 -3.56
CA LEU A 671 -24.79 5.51 -2.14
C LEU A 671 -23.81 4.57 -1.44
N VAL A 672 -23.38 4.95 -0.25
CA VAL A 672 -22.48 4.14 0.59
C VAL A 672 -23.26 3.68 1.83
N ILE A 673 -23.46 2.38 1.98
CA ILE A 673 -23.99 1.80 3.23
C ILE A 673 -22.81 1.64 4.19
N ASN A 674 -22.79 2.42 5.26
CA ASN A 674 -21.80 2.36 6.32
C ASN A 674 -22.29 1.44 7.44
N GLN A 675 -21.70 0.25 7.54
CA GLN A 675 -22.01 -0.71 8.60
C GLN A 675 -21.27 -0.32 9.89
N HIS A 676 -22.02 -0.01 10.96
CA HIS A 676 -21.43 0.38 12.24
C HIS A 676 -20.69 -0.78 12.90
N TYR A 677 -21.29 -1.98 12.86
CA TYR A 677 -20.75 -3.19 13.46
C TYR A 677 -20.61 -4.33 12.43
N PHE A 678 -19.91 -5.40 12.83
CA PHE A 678 -19.80 -6.61 12.03
C PHE A 678 -20.05 -7.82 12.91
N GLN A 679 -21.28 -8.35 12.87
CA GLN A 679 -21.73 -9.36 13.82
C GLN A 679 -20.99 -10.69 13.66
N HIS A 680 -20.46 -10.97 12.46
CA HIS A 680 -19.68 -12.17 12.18
C HIS A 680 -18.53 -12.40 13.18
N ASN A 681 -17.95 -11.31 13.70
CA ASN A 681 -16.84 -11.34 14.65
C ASN A 681 -17.21 -11.86 16.04
N ILE A 682 -18.49 -11.79 16.42
CA ILE A 682 -18.95 -12.11 17.78
C ILE A 682 -19.76 -13.41 17.87
N LEU A 683 -20.08 -14.06 16.74
CA LEU A 683 -20.95 -15.25 16.70
C LEU A 683 -20.37 -16.47 15.96
N GLU A 684 -19.44 -16.31 15.02
CA GLU A 684 -19.12 -17.42 14.11
C GLU A 684 -17.86 -18.20 14.47
N ALA A 685 -16.70 -17.56 14.64
CA ALA A 685 -15.45 -18.28 14.85
C ALA A 685 -14.51 -17.54 15.80
N GLY A 686 -13.76 -18.31 16.59
CA GLY A 686 -12.80 -17.78 17.54
C GLY A 686 -11.70 -16.94 16.90
N ALA A 687 -11.29 -17.27 15.68
CA ALA A 687 -10.33 -16.49 14.91
C ALA A 687 -10.81 -15.06 14.59
N HIS A 688 -12.12 -14.85 14.42
CA HIS A 688 -12.67 -13.52 14.16
C HIS A 688 -12.71 -12.67 15.45
N TRP A 689 -12.89 -13.34 16.59
CA TRP A 689 -12.96 -12.69 17.89
C TRP A 689 -11.58 -12.42 18.52
N VAL A 690 -10.61 -13.29 18.28
CA VAL A 690 -9.32 -13.27 19.00
C VAL A 690 -8.57 -11.95 18.82
N ASP A 691 -8.63 -11.38 17.62
CA ASP A 691 -8.04 -10.09 17.25
C ASP A 691 -9.09 -8.95 17.19
N CYS A 692 -10.34 -9.22 17.59
CA CYS A 692 -11.40 -8.22 17.56
C CYS A 692 -11.06 -7.05 18.51
N PRO A 693 -11.20 -5.78 18.07
CA PRO A 693 -10.92 -4.61 18.92
C PRO A 693 -11.71 -4.60 20.24
N TRP A 694 -12.93 -5.14 20.25
CA TRP A 694 -13.80 -5.14 21.43
C TRP A 694 -13.39 -6.13 22.53
N ARG A 695 -12.50 -7.07 22.22
CA ARG A 695 -11.97 -8.02 23.20
C ARG A 695 -11.10 -7.30 24.24
N PRO A 696 -11.25 -7.55 25.56
CA PRO A 696 -10.59 -6.77 26.62
C PRO A 696 -9.07 -6.68 26.51
N VAL A 697 -8.41 -7.73 26.05
CA VAL A 697 -6.94 -7.73 25.89
C VAL A 697 -6.47 -6.90 24.68
N ASN A 698 -7.36 -6.56 23.75
CA ASN A 698 -7.05 -5.82 22.53
C ASN A 698 -7.34 -4.32 22.66
N ASN A 699 -7.95 -3.86 23.75
CA ASN A 699 -8.27 -2.45 23.96
C ASN A 699 -7.89 -1.95 25.36
N ILE A 700 -7.92 -0.63 25.54
CA ILE A 700 -7.63 0.05 26.81
C ILE A 700 -8.89 0.46 27.58
N ASN A 701 -10.07 0.05 27.14
CA ASN A 701 -11.35 0.62 27.55
C ASN A 701 -12.10 -0.23 28.59
N GLY A 702 -11.55 -1.37 29.01
CA GLY A 702 -12.11 -2.20 30.09
C GLY A 702 -13.43 -2.88 29.73
N THR A 703 -13.55 -3.41 28.52
CA THR A 703 -14.74 -4.18 28.11
C THR A 703 -14.93 -5.44 28.96
N VAL A 704 -16.17 -5.96 29.00
CA VAL A 704 -16.62 -6.91 30.05
C VAL A 704 -16.63 -8.37 29.63
N PHE A 705 -16.02 -8.70 28.50
CA PHE A 705 -16.02 -10.05 27.96
C PHE A 705 -15.14 -11.00 28.80
N PRO A 706 -15.48 -12.29 28.88
CA PRO A 706 -14.70 -13.26 29.64
C PRO A 706 -13.31 -13.49 29.05
N GLU A 707 -12.31 -13.59 29.93
CA GLU A 707 -10.93 -13.98 29.61
C GLU A 707 -10.45 -15.07 30.58
N PRO A 708 -9.69 -16.09 30.11
CA PRO A 708 -9.43 -16.42 28.72
C PRO A 708 -10.73 -16.69 27.94
N VAL A 709 -10.73 -16.44 26.63
CA VAL A 709 -11.93 -16.60 25.81
C VAL A 709 -12.48 -18.03 25.92
N PRO A 710 -13.77 -18.22 26.29
CA PRO A 710 -14.38 -19.53 26.39
C PRO A 710 -14.78 -20.05 24.99
N PHE A 711 -13.79 -20.49 24.21
CA PHE A 711 -14.05 -21.08 22.89
C PHE A 711 -14.84 -22.38 23.04
N ALA A 712 -16.02 -22.49 22.40
CA ALA A 712 -16.77 -23.74 22.44
C ALA A 712 -16.22 -24.75 21.42
N GLY A 713 -15.85 -25.92 21.93
CA GLY A 713 -15.28 -27.02 21.14
C GLY A 713 -14.06 -26.59 20.35
N ASP A 714 -13.12 -25.86 20.95
CA ASP A 714 -11.95 -25.36 20.21
C ASP A 714 -12.25 -24.06 19.47
N LYS A 715 -13.38 -23.98 18.76
CA LYS A 715 -13.45 -23.23 17.51
C LYS A 715 -14.39 -22.03 17.50
N ARG A 716 -15.47 -22.08 18.29
CA ARG A 716 -16.61 -21.18 18.13
C ARG A 716 -16.72 -20.20 19.30
N VAL A 717 -17.42 -19.08 19.09
CA VAL A 717 -17.59 -18.02 20.08
C VAL A 717 -19.04 -17.53 20.09
N TRP A 718 -19.54 -17.14 21.26
CA TRP A 718 -20.86 -16.55 21.47
C TRP A 718 -20.73 -15.32 22.38
N MET A 719 -20.29 -14.22 21.78
CA MET A 719 -20.04 -12.96 22.50
C MET A 719 -21.20 -11.97 22.38
N ALA A 720 -22.23 -12.29 21.61
CA ALA A 720 -23.35 -11.40 21.33
C ALA A 720 -24.14 -10.98 22.57
N GLU A 721 -24.39 -11.86 23.54
CA GLU A 721 -25.05 -11.47 24.80
C GLU A 721 -24.24 -10.42 25.57
N TYR A 722 -22.92 -10.56 25.63
CA TYR A 722 -22.04 -9.57 26.26
C TYR A 722 -21.96 -8.27 25.45
N PHE A 723 -21.86 -8.39 24.12
CA PHE A 723 -21.72 -7.26 23.21
C PHE A 723 -23.00 -6.41 23.19
N TYR A 724 -24.17 -7.03 23.15
CA TYR A 724 -25.46 -6.35 23.08
C TYR A 724 -26.05 -6.01 24.46
N ASN A 725 -25.33 -6.26 25.56
CA ASN A 725 -25.79 -5.92 26.90
C ASN A 725 -25.59 -4.43 27.22
N ILE A 726 -26.64 -3.64 27.00
CA ILE A 726 -26.71 -2.20 27.28
C ILE A 726 -27.14 -1.87 28.72
N ASP A 727 -27.41 -2.87 29.55
CA ASP A 727 -27.61 -2.69 31.00
C ASP A 727 -26.26 -2.59 31.73
N ASN A 728 -25.20 -3.14 31.12
CA ASN A 728 -23.84 -2.88 31.56
C ASN A 728 -23.44 -1.42 31.24
N PRO A 729 -23.07 -0.60 32.25
CA PRO A 729 -22.81 0.83 32.05
C PRO A 729 -21.59 1.10 31.16
N VAL A 730 -20.57 0.24 31.21
CA VAL A 730 -19.36 0.39 30.38
C VAL A 730 -19.70 0.12 28.92
N MET A 731 -20.35 -1.01 28.62
CA MET A 731 -20.74 -1.35 27.25
C MET A 731 -21.72 -0.32 26.67
N ARG A 732 -22.74 0.09 27.45
CA ARG A 732 -23.69 1.13 27.06
C ARG A 732 -22.98 2.42 26.67
N GLN A 733 -22.02 2.87 27.48
CA GLN A 733 -21.29 4.10 27.23
C GLN A 733 -20.40 4.00 25.98
N LEU A 734 -19.68 2.89 25.81
CA LEU A 734 -18.82 2.66 24.64
C LEU A 734 -19.63 2.62 23.34
N HIS A 735 -20.74 1.87 23.32
CA HIS A 735 -21.63 1.85 22.15
C HIS A 735 -22.22 3.22 21.86
N LYS A 736 -22.75 3.92 22.88
CA LYS A 736 -23.29 5.27 22.70
C LYS A 736 -22.27 6.23 22.09
N GLN A 737 -21.06 6.25 22.64
CA GLN A 737 -19.98 7.11 22.14
C GLN A 737 -19.58 6.75 20.71
N TYR A 738 -19.42 5.46 20.41
CA TYR A 738 -19.05 5.01 19.07
C TYR A 738 -20.12 5.38 18.03
N ILE A 739 -21.40 5.10 18.31
CA ILE A 739 -22.52 5.45 17.42
C ILE A 739 -22.54 6.96 17.17
N MET A 740 -22.50 7.77 18.23
CA MET A 740 -22.49 9.24 18.12
C MET A 740 -21.34 9.76 17.27
N LYS A 741 -20.12 9.20 17.44
CA LYS A 741 -18.95 9.61 16.65
C LYS A 741 -19.05 9.16 15.19
N MET A 742 -19.58 7.97 14.93
CA MET A 742 -19.82 7.49 13.55
C MET A 742 -20.85 8.37 12.83
N LEU A 743 -21.93 8.77 13.52
CA LEU A 743 -22.92 9.69 12.98
C LEU A 743 -22.31 11.06 12.68
N ASP A 744 -21.59 11.63 13.65
CA ASP A 744 -20.91 12.92 13.50
C ASP A 744 -19.89 12.91 12.34
N ALA A 745 -19.16 11.80 12.20
CA ALA A 745 -18.22 11.63 11.10
C ALA A 745 -18.89 11.81 9.74
N PHE A 746 -20.08 11.25 9.49
CA PHE A 746 -20.72 11.28 8.17
C PHE A 746 -21.90 12.25 8.07
N ALA A 747 -22.06 13.15 9.04
CA ALA A 747 -23.21 14.02 9.18
C ALA A 747 -23.47 14.95 7.97
N ASP A 748 -22.43 15.27 7.20
CA ASP A 748 -22.48 16.17 6.05
C ASP A 748 -22.48 15.42 4.70
N GLU A 749 -22.56 14.08 4.73
CA GLU A 749 -22.57 13.22 3.53
C GLU A 749 -23.99 12.70 3.22
N PRO A 750 -24.75 13.35 2.31
CA PRO A 750 -26.16 13.02 2.06
C PRO A 750 -26.36 11.66 1.37
N ASN A 751 -25.29 11.03 0.88
CA ASN A 751 -25.30 9.74 0.22
C ASN A 751 -24.67 8.62 1.06
N VAL A 752 -24.48 8.83 2.36
CA VAL A 752 -24.11 7.78 3.31
C VAL A 752 -25.35 7.31 4.07
N ILE A 753 -25.63 6.01 3.98
CA ILE A 753 -26.69 5.32 4.71
C ILE A 753 -26.07 4.64 5.93
N GLN A 754 -26.59 4.93 7.11
CA GLN A 754 -26.17 4.30 8.36
C GLN A 754 -26.94 2.99 8.55
N SER A 755 -26.22 1.88 8.73
CA SER A 755 -26.80 0.60 9.10
C SER A 755 -26.12 0.04 10.35
N ILE A 756 -26.88 -0.68 11.15
CA ILE A 756 -26.44 -1.20 12.45
C ILE A 756 -25.25 -2.17 12.30
N GLY A 757 -25.24 -3.04 11.29
CA GLY A 757 -24.09 -3.88 11.05
C GLY A 757 -24.25 -4.94 9.97
N GLU A 758 -23.11 -5.38 9.46
CA GLU A 758 -23.02 -6.46 8.47
C GLU A 758 -23.42 -7.80 9.13
N GLU A 759 -24.24 -8.59 8.41
CA GLU A 759 -24.80 -9.86 8.88
C GLU A 759 -25.55 -9.77 10.23
N TYR A 760 -26.18 -8.62 10.52
CA TYR A 760 -26.82 -8.38 11.80
C TYR A 760 -28.10 -9.22 12.01
N THR A 761 -28.05 -10.11 13.00
CA THR A 761 -29.19 -10.90 13.51
C THR A 761 -29.40 -10.69 15.01
N GLY A 762 -29.03 -9.50 15.49
CA GLY A 762 -29.04 -9.12 16.89
C GLY A 762 -30.45 -8.92 17.47
N PRO A 763 -30.54 -8.70 18.79
CA PRO A 763 -31.81 -8.62 19.51
C PRO A 763 -32.50 -7.27 19.35
N TYR A 764 -33.82 -7.24 19.59
CA TYR A 764 -34.65 -6.03 19.54
C TYR A 764 -34.15 -4.91 20.44
N HIS A 765 -33.76 -5.21 21.69
CA HIS A 765 -33.38 -4.16 22.66
C HIS A 765 -32.15 -3.38 22.21
N PHE A 766 -31.21 -4.02 21.52
CA PHE A 766 -30.02 -3.35 21.00
C PHE A 766 -30.32 -2.52 19.75
N THR A 767 -31.16 -3.02 18.84
CA THR A 767 -31.66 -2.25 17.69
C THR A 767 -32.41 -1.00 18.15
N LYS A 768 -33.27 -1.15 19.17
CA LYS A 768 -33.97 -0.04 19.82
C LYS A 768 -32.98 0.98 20.40
N PHE A 769 -31.99 0.52 21.16
CA PHE A 769 -30.96 1.40 21.71
C PHE A 769 -30.20 2.16 20.62
N TRP A 770 -29.78 1.49 19.54
CA TRP A 770 -29.08 2.13 18.43
C TRP A 770 -29.92 3.26 17.81
N LEU A 771 -31.19 3.00 17.50
CA LEU A 771 -32.11 4.03 16.97
C LEU A 771 -32.36 5.17 17.96
N GLN A 772 -32.44 4.89 19.26
CA GLN A 772 -32.56 5.91 20.29
C GLN A 772 -31.34 6.82 20.36
N ILE A 773 -30.13 6.27 20.18
CA ILE A 773 -28.90 7.08 20.11
C ILE A 773 -28.86 7.91 18.83
N VAL A 774 -29.35 7.39 17.69
CA VAL A 774 -29.52 8.19 16.47
C VAL A 774 -30.48 9.37 16.72
N ALA A 775 -31.67 9.11 17.27
CA ALA A 775 -32.64 10.16 17.58
C ALA A 775 -32.07 11.21 18.56
N GLU A 776 -31.34 10.78 19.58
CA GLU A 776 -30.65 11.68 20.51
C GLU A 776 -29.62 12.55 19.79
N TRP A 777 -28.85 11.97 18.86
CA TRP A 777 -27.87 12.69 18.07
C TRP A 777 -28.53 13.72 17.14
N GLU A 778 -29.62 13.36 16.45
CA GLU A 778 -30.36 14.27 15.56
C GLU A 778 -30.97 15.42 16.36
N ALA A 779 -31.59 15.13 17.51
CA ALA A 779 -32.14 16.16 18.40
C ALA A 779 -31.05 17.13 18.91
N LYS A 780 -29.84 16.61 19.18
CA LYS A 780 -28.71 17.42 19.68
C LYS A 780 -28.06 18.29 18.59
N THR A 781 -27.98 17.78 17.37
CA THR A 781 -27.23 18.43 16.28
C THR A 781 -28.10 19.20 15.30
N GLY A 782 -29.40 18.89 15.24
CA GLY A 782 -30.32 19.39 14.22
C GLY A 782 -30.05 18.85 12.81
N LYS A 783 -29.17 17.85 12.67
CA LYS A 783 -28.85 17.18 11.41
C LYS A 783 -29.67 15.88 11.29
N HIS A 784 -29.89 15.44 10.05
CA HIS A 784 -30.58 14.19 9.72
C HIS A 784 -29.64 13.26 8.96
N VAL A 785 -29.65 11.97 9.27
CA VAL A 785 -28.92 10.94 8.51
C VAL A 785 -29.87 9.88 7.98
N TRP A 786 -29.55 9.26 6.85
CA TRP A 786 -30.37 8.14 6.37
C TRP A 786 -30.09 6.87 7.17
N VAL A 787 -31.13 6.32 7.77
CA VAL A 787 -31.07 5.11 8.59
C VAL A 787 -31.69 3.94 7.85
N ALA A 788 -30.90 2.88 7.64
CA ALA A 788 -31.37 1.60 7.12
C ALA A 788 -31.57 0.57 8.23
N LEU A 789 -32.79 0.04 8.30
CA LEU A 789 -33.16 -1.05 9.20
C LEU A 789 -32.89 -2.39 8.52
N SER A 790 -31.69 -2.93 8.74
CA SER A 790 -31.21 -4.22 8.19
C SER A 790 -31.18 -5.28 9.29
N CYS A 791 -32.33 -5.87 9.63
CA CYS A 791 -32.44 -6.86 10.70
C CYS A 791 -33.46 -7.97 10.38
N ASN A 792 -33.59 -8.94 11.29
CA ASN A 792 -34.59 -9.99 11.20
C ASN A 792 -36.03 -9.44 11.18
N LYS A 793 -36.97 -10.18 10.56
CA LYS A 793 -38.35 -9.69 10.35
C LYS A 793 -39.08 -9.38 11.65
N ASP A 794 -38.94 -10.22 12.67
CA ASP A 794 -39.56 -10.01 13.99
C ASP A 794 -39.08 -8.71 14.65
N VAL A 795 -37.78 -8.44 14.59
CA VAL A 795 -37.19 -7.19 15.10
C VAL A 795 -37.60 -6.00 14.24
N GLN A 796 -37.56 -6.15 12.92
CA GLN A 796 -37.96 -5.11 11.97
C GLN A 796 -39.41 -4.68 12.20
N ASP A 797 -40.33 -5.64 12.29
CA ASP A 797 -41.76 -5.38 12.46
C ASP A 797 -42.04 -4.75 13.82
N ALA A 798 -41.39 -5.22 14.89
CA ALA A 798 -41.54 -4.63 16.22
C ALA A 798 -41.04 -3.16 16.27
N ILE A 799 -39.94 -2.84 15.57
CA ILE A 799 -39.44 -1.46 15.46
C ILE A 799 -40.41 -0.58 14.65
N LEU A 800 -40.92 -1.08 13.52
CA LEU A 800 -41.82 -0.30 12.66
C LEU A 800 -43.21 -0.10 13.29
N GLN A 801 -43.63 -0.96 14.22
CA GLN A 801 -44.87 -0.79 14.99
C GLN A 801 -44.76 0.30 16.07
N ASP A 802 -43.55 0.59 16.58
CA ASP A 802 -43.31 1.68 17.53
C ASP A 802 -43.22 3.03 16.78
N PRO A 803 -44.17 3.96 16.97
CA PRO A 803 -44.17 5.21 16.21
C PRO A 803 -42.95 6.09 16.40
N GLU A 804 -42.31 6.06 17.59
CA GLU A 804 -41.13 6.89 17.86
C GLU A 804 -39.88 6.29 17.21
N LEU A 805 -39.70 4.98 17.28
CA LEU A 805 -38.57 4.32 16.61
C LEU A 805 -38.73 4.32 15.09
N ARG A 806 -39.96 4.13 14.60
CA ARG A 806 -40.29 4.19 13.17
C ARG A 806 -39.94 5.54 12.54
N LYS A 807 -40.06 6.66 13.25
CA LYS A 807 -39.72 8.00 12.73
C LYS A 807 -38.24 8.12 12.37
N VAL A 808 -37.37 7.41 13.09
CA VAL A 808 -35.91 7.42 12.87
C VAL A 808 -35.52 6.61 11.64
N VAL A 809 -36.36 5.68 11.19
CA VAL A 809 -36.05 4.77 10.06
C VAL A 809 -36.47 5.39 8.73
N ASP A 810 -35.53 5.64 7.84
CA ASP A 810 -35.80 6.11 6.47
C ASP A 810 -35.97 4.96 5.48
N ILE A 811 -35.19 3.89 5.67
CA ILE A 811 -35.03 2.78 4.72
C ILE A 811 -35.29 1.45 5.43
N ILE A 812 -36.23 0.68 4.90
CA ILE A 812 -36.44 -0.73 5.26
C ILE A 812 -35.56 -1.58 4.34
N HIS A 813 -34.57 -2.27 4.92
CA HIS A 813 -33.58 -3.02 4.15
C HIS A 813 -33.77 -4.52 4.35
N ILE A 814 -34.38 -5.16 3.35
CA ILE A 814 -34.72 -6.58 3.36
C ILE A 814 -33.47 -7.39 2.97
N GLU A 815 -32.77 -7.92 3.97
CA GLU A 815 -31.56 -8.74 3.78
C GLU A 815 -31.61 -10.04 4.60
N GLN A 816 -32.05 -9.95 5.86
CA GLN A 816 -32.01 -11.09 6.81
C GLN A 816 -33.24 -12.00 6.73
N TRP A 817 -34.26 -11.60 5.96
CA TRP A 817 -35.50 -12.33 5.77
C TRP A 817 -36.02 -12.10 4.35
N TYR A 818 -36.81 -13.04 3.81
CA TYR A 818 -37.44 -12.92 2.48
C TYR A 818 -38.46 -14.04 2.24
N TYR A 819 -39.39 -13.85 1.30
CA TYR A 819 -40.25 -14.94 0.84
C TYR A 819 -39.49 -15.91 -0.08
N THR A 820 -39.94 -17.15 -0.11
CA THR A 820 -39.45 -18.21 -1.00
C THR A 820 -40.63 -19.07 -1.43
N GLN A 821 -40.40 -19.95 -2.42
CA GLN A 821 -41.37 -20.98 -2.82
C GLN A 821 -41.79 -21.93 -1.68
N LYS A 822 -41.01 -22.01 -0.58
CA LYS A 822 -41.35 -22.82 0.61
C LYS A 822 -42.07 -22.01 1.70
N GLY A 823 -42.40 -20.75 1.43
CA GLY A 823 -42.93 -19.81 2.40
C GLY A 823 -41.88 -18.80 2.88
N LEU A 824 -42.19 -18.12 3.98
CA LEU A 824 -41.39 -17.04 4.55
C LEU A 824 -40.13 -17.59 5.23
N TYR A 825 -38.96 -17.15 4.76
CA TYR A 825 -37.71 -17.27 5.51
C TYR A 825 -37.57 -16.05 6.41
N ALA A 826 -37.85 -16.23 7.70
CA ALA A 826 -37.75 -15.19 8.72
C ALA A 826 -37.06 -15.75 9.98
N PRO A 827 -35.72 -15.76 10.01
CA PRO A 827 -35.00 -16.12 11.23
C PRO A 827 -35.33 -15.13 12.35
N GLU A 828 -35.38 -15.60 13.60
CA GLU A 828 -35.64 -14.76 14.78
C GLU A 828 -34.40 -13.93 15.16
N GLY A 829 -34.59 -12.69 15.58
CA GLY A 829 -33.52 -11.86 16.12
C GLY A 829 -33.08 -12.32 17.52
N GLY A 830 -31.79 -12.09 17.85
CA GLY A 830 -31.29 -12.29 19.21
C GLY A 830 -31.16 -13.74 19.67
N LYS A 831 -31.22 -14.74 18.77
CA LYS A 831 -30.96 -16.16 19.13
C LYS A 831 -29.51 -16.59 18.97
N ASN A 832 -28.59 -15.64 18.79
CA ASN A 832 -27.15 -15.86 18.74
C ASN A 832 -26.73 -16.87 17.63
N LEU A 833 -27.34 -16.75 16.45
CA LEU A 833 -27.01 -17.53 15.25
C LEU A 833 -26.66 -16.62 14.08
N ALA A 834 -25.56 -16.91 13.41
CA ALA A 834 -25.13 -16.23 12.19
C ALA A 834 -26.06 -16.56 10.99
N PRO A 835 -26.19 -15.68 9.99
CA PRO A 835 -27.06 -15.90 8.82
C PRO A 835 -26.83 -17.25 8.13
N ARG A 836 -25.57 -17.68 7.98
CA ARG A 836 -25.22 -18.98 7.39
C ARG A 836 -25.73 -20.17 8.21
N GLN A 837 -25.77 -20.06 9.54
CA GLN A 837 -26.31 -21.09 10.41
C GLN A 837 -27.84 -21.18 10.25
N TYR A 838 -28.52 -20.04 10.15
CA TYR A 838 -29.95 -20.00 9.86
C TYR A 838 -30.29 -20.59 8.50
N GLN A 839 -29.56 -20.23 7.44
CA GLN A 839 -29.77 -20.81 6.11
C GLN A 839 -29.66 -22.33 6.11
N ARG A 840 -28.68 -22.90 6.82
CA ARG A 840 -28.52 -24.37 6.95
C ARG A 840 -29.65 -25.03 7.73
N ARG A 841 -30.16 -24.36 8.77
CA ARG A 841 -31.22 -24.86 9.64
C ARG A 841 -32.60 -24.79 8.99
N LEU A 842 -32.94 -23.64 8.40
CA LEU A 842 -34.26 -23.37 7.83
C LEU A 842 -34.37 -23.81 6.37
N ARG A 843 -33.22 -24.01 5.68
CA ARG A 843 -33.13 -24.51 4.29
C ARG A 843 -34.13 -23.81 3.34
N PRO A 844 -34.01 -22.46 3.22
CA PRO A 844 -34.94 -21.68 2.42
C PRO A 844 -35.04 -22.21 0.99
N GLY A 845 -36.22 -22.10 0.39
CA GLY A 845 -36.45 -22.47 -0.99
C GLY A 845 -35.74 -21.53 -1.98
N LYS A 846 -35.89 -21.81 -3.28
CA LYS A 846 -35.54 -20.85 -4.31
C LYS A 846 -36.40 -19.59 -4.17
N VAL A 847 -35.82 -18.44 -4.48
CA VAL A 847 -36.51 -17.15 -4.54
C VAL A 847 -36.86 -16.85 -5.99
N THR A 848 -38.11 -16.48 -6.23
CA THR A 848 -38.65 -16.10 -7.53
C THR A 848 -38.98 -14.62 -7.61
N TYR A 849 -39.39 -14.17 -8.80
CA TYR A 849 -39.92 -12.83 -9.02
C TYR A 849 -41.04 -12.47 -8.03
N ASP A 850 -42.06 -13.34 -7.90
CA ASP A 850 -43.23 -13.08 -7.05
C ASP A 850 -42.86 -13.00 -5.57
N ASP A 851 -41.87 -13.80 -5.14
CA ASP A 851 -41.36 -13.78 -3.78
C ASP A 851 -40.70 -12.43 -3.44
N VAL A 852 -39.86 -11.91 -4.35
CA VAL A 852 -39.22 -10.59 -4.18
C VAL A 852 -40.26 -9.49 -4.25
N PHE A 853 -41.18 -9.56 -5.23
CA PHE A 853 -42.27 -8.60 -5.37
C PHE A 853 -43.09 -8.52 -4.09
N LYS A 854 -43.48 -9.66 -3.53
CA LYS A 854 -44.22 -9.75 -2.26
C LYS A 854 -43.41 -9.16 -1.11
N SER A 855 -42.13 -9.53 -1.00
CA SER A 855 -41.25 -9.04 0.08
C SER A 855 -41.18 -7.51 0.10
N VAL A 856 -41.07 -6.88 -1.07
CA VAL A 856 -40.97 -5.42 -1.20
C VAL A 856 -42.34 -4.74 -1.08
N SER A 857 -43.35 -5.24 -1.78
CA SER A 857 -44.68 -4.61 -1.82
C SER A 857 -45.39 -4.60 -0.47
N GLU A 858 -45.18 -5.62 0.37
CA GLU A 858 -45.71 -5.69 1.74
C GLU A 858 -45.37 -4.43 2.54
N TYR A 859 -44.11 -3.99 2.47
CA TYR A 859 -43.65 -2.81 3.21
C TYR A 859 -43.89 -1.50 2.48
N ARG A 860 -43.89 -1.50 1.14
CA ARG A 860 -44.28 -0.31 0.37
C ARG A 860 -45.74 0.07 0.58
N GLN A 861 -46.63 -0.90 0.80
CA GLN A 861 -48.04 -0.66 1.11
C GLN A 861 -48.24 -0.23 2.57
N ALA A 862 -47.55 -0.88 3.51
CA ALA A 862 -47.68 -0.58 4.93
C ALA A 862 -47.02 0.76 5.34
N TYR A 863 -45.91 1.14 4.68
CA TYR A 863 -45.10 2.33 4.99
C TYR A 863 -44.74 3.08 3.69
N PRO A 864 -45.72 3.71 3.01
CA PRO A 864 -45.54 4.31 1.70
C PRO A 864 -44.52 5.46 1.67
N GLU A 865 -44.22 6.06 2.81
CA GLU A 865 -43.21 7.12 2.97
C GLU A 865 -41.77 6.61 3.03
N LYS A 866 -41.54 5.33 3.37
CA LYS A 866 -40.20 4.77 3.57
C LYS A 866 -39.67 4.10 2.31
N ALA A 867 -38.37 4.25 2.08
CA ALA A 867 -37.69 3.50 1.03
C ALA A 867 -37.58 2.02 1.41
N VAL A 868 -37.70 1.12 0.41
CA VAL A 868 -37.50 -0.32 0.60
C VAL A 868 -36.39 -0.80 -0.33
N ILE A 869 -35.28 -1.28 0.23
CA ILE A 869 -34.18 -1.90 -0.51
C ILE A 869 -34.24 -3.41 -0.30
N TYR A 870 -34.08 -4.19 -1.37
CA TYR A 870 -33.97 -5.65 -1.29
C TYR A 870 -32.53 -6.10 -1.56
N SER A 871 -31.93 -6.82 -0.62
CA SER A 871 -30.60 -7.43 -0.73
C SER A 871 -30.57 -8.88 -0.24
N GLY A 872 -31.74 -9.49 -0.05
CA GLY A 872 -31.88 -10.91 0.28
C GLY A 872 -31.45 -11.84 -0.85
N ALA A 873 -31.81 -13.12 -0.74
CA ALA A 873 -31.42 -14.11 -1.73
C ALA A 873 -31.92 -13.75 -3.15
N SER A 874 -31.08 -14.02 -4.15
CA SER A 874 -31.34 -13.73 -5.57
C SER A 874 -31.62 -12.25 -5.90
N ALA A 875 -31.12 -11.30 -5.10
CA ALA A 875 -31.31 -9.87 -5.38
C ALA A 875 -30.74 -9.43 -6.75
N PRO A 876 -29.55 -9.87 -7.21
CA PRO A 876 -29.01 -9.45 -8.50
C PRO A 876 -29.90 -9.81 -9.69
N GLU A 877 -30.58 -10.96 -9.64
CA GLU A 877 -31.41 -11.48 -10.73
C GLU A 877 -32.83 -10.91 -10.73
N ASN A 878 -33.30 -10.36 -9.60
CA ASN A 878 -34.71 -9.97 -9.39
C ASN A 878 -34.92 -8.45 -9.29
N GLY A 879 -34.04 -7.63 -9.89
CA GLY A 879 -34.18 -6.17 -9.87
C GLY A 879 -35.51 -5.67 -10.46
N LYS A 880 -36.07 -6.35 -11.46
CA LYS A 880 -37.38 -6.00 -12.03
C LYS A 880 -38.52 -6.16 -11.00
N ALA A 881 -38.48 -7.21 -10.19
CA ALA A 881 -39.47 -7.44 -9.13
C ALA A 881 -39.44 -6.33 -8.07
N VAL A 882 -38.23 -5.90 -7.69
CA VAL A 882 -38.04 -4.76 -6.78
C VAL A 882 -38.63 -3.49 -7.37
N MET A 883 -38.37 -3.21 -8.65
CA MET A 883 -38.88 -2.02 -9.33
C MET A 883 -40.41 -2.02 -9.41
N ASP A 884 -41.01 -3.14 -9.83
CA ASP A 884 -42.46 -3.27 -10.01
C ASP A 884 -43.22 -3.24 -8.69
N ALA A 885 -42.61 -3.75 -7.62
CA ALA A 885 -43.14 -3.63 -6.26
C ALA A 885 -42.97 -2.22 -5.65
N GLY A 886 -42.34 -1.29 -6.39
CA GLY A 886 -42.14 0.10 -5.96
C GLY A 886 -40.95 0.30 -5.02
N GLY A 887 -40.00 -0.64 -4.98
CA GLY A 887 -38.76 -0.56 -4.20
C GLY A 887 -37.71 0.40 -4.77
N SER A 888 -36.65 0.61 -3.99
CA SER A 888 -35.52 1.50 -4.29
C SER A 888 -34.29 0.72 -4.74
N CYS A 889 -33.43 1.38 -5.53
CA CYS A 889 -32.17 0.82 -6.03
C CYS A 889 -32.30 -0.56 -6.69
N PRO A 890 -33.30 -0.79 -7.58
CA PRO A 890 -33.42 -2.08 -8.26
C PRO A 890 -32.19 -2.33 -9.15
N ASN A 891 -31.71 -3.58 -9.16
CA ASN A 891 -30.64 -4.00 -10.07
C ASN A 891 -31.17 -4.22 -11.49
N VAL A 892 -31.44 -3.12 -12.19
CA VAL A 892 -31.87 -3.09 -13.59
C VAL A 892 -31.02 -2.09 -14.36
N LYS A 893 -30.90 -2.30 -15.68
CA LYS A 893 -30.18 -1.39 -16.56
C LYS A 893 -30.91 -0.06 -16.80
#